data_AF-A0AA38WXZ0-F1
#
_entry.id   AF-A0AA38WXZ0-F1
#
_cell.length_a   1.000
_cell.length_b   1.000
_cell.length_c   1.000
_cell.angle_alpha   90.00
_cell.angle_beta   90.00
_cell.angle_gamma   90.00
#
_symmetry.space_group_name_H-M   'P 1'
#
loop_
_entity.id
_entity.type
_entity.pdbx_description
1 polymer ?
#
loop_
_entity_poly.entity_id
_entity_poly.type
_entity_poly.pdbx_seq_one_letter_code
_entity_poly.pdbx_strand_id
1 'polypeptide(L)'
;MKRKAADSEEPFHKKRIVASNDGNHQLAFRSDLFDDETRETFRQGYKQSEPYPHAVVPSLIEESLLRSVRREITSHIHFTLKETDIYRIHQSGDLANLSHLDAESLKHLPSLVRLRDALYSSDFREWVSEVTGAGKVSGIKTDMAVNVYTPGSYLLCHDDVIGSRRVSYILYLTDPDHPWKQEWGGGLRLYPTETRKNKQGENIQVPLAEHCLNIPPSFGQLSFFAVRPGESYHDVEEVYYGPDLEADGGRIRMAISGWFHIPQEGEDGFEEGVEQAQAQKSSLAQLKGASTDFDEPQLVFRHFDEPRTVMDSKATRKEIDPGDDLDTDDNILTEQDLTFLLHYMTPHYLTPDMIDDFSSSFAEVSVLQLEQFFNPAFSAELKEYLAKIENDDDVPHASKAYHPSTWKIARPPHKHRYAYLQTGEALHRDKCPISRILADLIHSHAFKKWLALITGLKTKSLIRQSAIARRFRRGRDYALAHPFQGETSKLEFTISLTPSTGWERDAGAGKARQDKKKTGKKTKVNEHSARMNGHDDKDKSKEVEKVQVSIPDEIEFGGEEVYMAGDDDEDDKPGTSASEALPTVGKKPAHDPAVYKAGEDHDDGILFTNPASWNRFSIVLRDRGTLRFVKYVSQAANGDRWDLKGEVEVDEAGWEAVEDGEDDQEKGDDESNEDDSVDELDDDQDEV
;
A
#
# COMPACT_ATOMS: atom_id res chain seq x y z
N MET A 1 -72.11 0.04 13.56
CA MET A 1 -70.82 0.06 14.29
C MET A 1 -69.95 -1.02 13.66
N LYS A 2 -68.73 -0.83 13.15
CA LYS A 2 -67.78 0.28 13.06
C LYS A 2 -67.08 0.19 11.68
N ARG A 3 -66.59 1.34 11.23
CA ARG A 3 -66.05 1.68 9.89
C ARG A 3 -64.87 0.80 9.45
N LYS A 4 -64.81 0.46 8.16
CA LYS A 4 -63.56 0.26 7.41
C LYS A 4 -63.50 1.36 6.36
N ALA A 5 -62.61 2.33 6.55
CA ALA A 5 -62.23 3.29 5.53
C ALA A 5 -61.26 2.58 4.57
N ALA A 6 -61.45 2.78 3.28
CA ALA A 6 -60.47 2.45 2.26
C ALA A 6 -59.56 3.67 2.12
N ASP A 7 -58.31 3.55 2.58
CA ASP A 7 -57.22 4.45 2.17
C ASP A 7 -56.54 3.80 0.97
N SER A 8 -56.83 4.35 -0.20
CA SER A 8 -56.01 4.23 -1.39
C SER A 8 -54.98 5.36 -1.36
N GLU A 9 -53.82 5.13 -0.77
CA GLU A 9 -52.65 6.00 -0.97
C GLU A 9 -51.80 5.41 -2.10
N GLU A 10 -51.89 6.02 -3.28
CA GLU A 10 -50.90 5.83 -4.33
C GLU A 10 -49.53 6.36 -3.85
N PRO A 11 -48.42 5.68 -4.20
CA PRO A 11 -47.10 6.19 -3.87
C PRO A 11 -46.82 7.47 -4.68
N PHE A 12 -46.53 8.56 -3.96
CA PHE A 12 -46.05 9.82 -4.51
C PHE A 12 -44.79 9.59 -5.36
N HIS A 13 -44.96 9.49 -6.68
CA HIS A 13 -43.85 9.66 -7.62
C HIS A 13 -43.35 11.10 -7.50
N LYS A 14 -42.21 11.29 -6.83
CA LYS A 14 -41.41 12.51 -6.93
C LYS A 14 -40.98 12.66 -8.39
N LYS A 15 -41.75 13.42 -9.18
CA LYS A 15 -41.33 13.91 -10.49
C LYS A 15 -40.04 14.71 -10.30
N ARG A 16 -38.91 14.09 -10.65
CA ARG A 16 -37.63 14.77 -10.84
C ARG A 16 -37.87 15.86 -11.88
N ILE A 17 -37.63 17.10 -11.50
CA ILE A 17 -37.66 18.23 -12.43
C ILE A 17 -36.49 18.00 -13.40
N VAL A 18 -36.76 17.37 -14.53
CA VAL A 18 -35.94 17.50 -15.73
C VAL A 18 -36.23 18.92 -16.21
N ALA A 19 -35.44 19.87 -15.74
CA ALA A 19 -35.40 21.17 -16.38
C ALA A 19 -34.76 20.95 -17.75
N SER A 20 -35.60 20.91 -18.79
CA SER A 20 -35.20 21.14 -20.17
C SER A 20 -34.64 22.56 -20.25
N ASN A 21 -33.37 22.70 -19.90
CA ASN A 21 -32.61 23.91 -20.18
C ASN A 21 -31.79 23.56 -21.43
N ASP A 22 -32.38 23.76 -22.62
CA ASP A 22 -31.67 23.79 -23.91
C ASP A 22 -30.75 25.03 -23.94
N GLY A 23 -29.87 25.15 -22.95
CA GLY A 23 -28.68 25.98 -23.04
C GLY A 23 -27.72 25.25 -23.95
N ASN A 24 -27.16 25.94 -24.93
CA ASN A 24 -26.16 25.35 -25.82
C ASN A 24 -24.93 24.94 -25.00
N HIS A 25 -24.89 23.68 -24.52
CA HIS A 25 -23.80 23.12 -23.72
C HIS A 25 -22.46 23.20 -24.46
N GLN A 26 -22.47 23.30 -25.79
CA GLN A 26 -21.28 23.48 -26.62
C GLN A 26 -20.53 24.77 -26.25
N LEU A 27 -21.22 25.81 -25.76
CA LEU A 27 -20.59 27.06 -25.30
C LEU A 27 -19.78 26.91 -24.00
N ALA A 28 -19.80 25.73 -23.37
CA ALA A 28 -18.90 25.42 -22.25
C ALA A 28 -17.54 24.91 -22.73
N PHE A 29 -17.42 24.48 -23.98
CA PHE A 29 -16.22 23.88 -24.55
C PHE A 29 -15.50 24.84 -25.50
N ARG A 30 -14.24 24.55 -25.80
CA ARG A 30 -13.51 25.19 -26.90
C ARG A 30 -14.31 25.12 -28.20
N SER A 31 -14.27 26.20 -28.98
CA SER A 31 -15.17 26.42 -30.12
C SER A 31 -15.08 25.38 -31.25
N ASP A 32 -13.92 24.73 -31.40
CA ASP A 32 -13.61 23.77 -32.46
C ASP A 32 -13.76 22.30 -32.03
N LEU A 33 -14.15 22.03 -30.77
CA LEU A 33 -14.16 20.67 -30.22
C LEU A 33 -15.01 19.70 -31.06
N PHE A 34 -16.18 20.17 -31.51
CA PHE A 34 -17.19 19.37 -32.19
C PHE A 34 -17.01 19.35 -33.72
N ASP A 35 -16.03 20.06 -34.25
CA ASP A 35 -15.72 20.04 -35.68
C ASP A 35 -15.23 18.65 -36.11
N ASP A 36 -15.63 18.21 -37.30
CA ASP A 36 -15.30 16.88 -37.81
C ASP A 36 -13.78 16.64 -37.93
N GLU A 37 -13.03 17.67 -38.33
CA GLU A 37 -11.57 17.60 -38.45
C GLU A 37 -10.88 17.44 -37.08
N THR A 38 -11.32 18.22 -36.09
CA THR A 38 -10.82 18.14 -34.71
C THR A 38 -11.12 16.77 -34.11
N ARG A 39 -12.36 16.30 -34.26
CA ARG A 39 -12.79 14.99 -33.77
C ARG A 39 -12.00 13.84 -34.39
N GLU A 40 -11.77 13.88 -35.70
CA GLU A 40 -10.97 12.86 -36.39
C GLU A 40 -9.50 12.91 -35.95
N THR A 41 -8.95 14.10 -35.73
CA THR A 41 -7.58 14.27 -35.22
C THR A 41 -7.41 13.60 -33.86
N PHE A 42 -8.33 13.84 -32.92
CA PHE A 42 -8.29 13.19 -31.60
C PHE A 42 -8.54 11.69 -31.69
N ARG A 43 -9.44 11.22 -32.55
CA ARG A 43 -9.66 9.79 -32.79
C ARG A 43 -8.40 9.09 -33.31
N GLN A 44 -7.69 9.69 -34.26
CA GLN A 44 -6.45 9.12 -34.79
C GLN A 44 -5.33 9.15 -33.76
N GLY A 45 -5.18 10.25 -33.02
CA GLY A 45 -4.22 10.37 -31.92
C GLY A 45 -4.47 9.31 -30.85
N TYR A 46 -5.73 9.12 -30.44
CA TYR A 46 -6.13 8.11 -29.45
C TYR A 46 -5.79 6.67 -29.90
N LYS A 47 -6.00 6.34 -31.18
CA LYS A 47 -5.68 5.01 -31.71
C LYS A 47 -4.19 4.72 -31.80
N GLN A 48 -3.36 5.76 -31.98
CA GLN A 48 -1.90 5.64 -32.18
C GLN A 48 -1.10 5.82 -30.90
N SER A 49 -1.76 6.18 -29.80
CA SER A 49 -1.10 6.46 -28.53
C SER A 49 -0.67 5.18 -27.80
N GLU A 50 0.48 5.25 -27.13
CA GLU A 50 1.10 4.16 -26.37
C GLU A 50 1.31 4.60 -24.91
N PRO A 51 1.26 3.71 -23.90
CA PRO A 51 1.26 2.25 -23.99
C PRO A 51 -0.11 1.59 -24.24
N TYR A 52 -1.17 2.37 -24.15
CA TYR A 52 -2.52 1.97 -24.53
C TYR A 52 -3.29 3.20 -25.02
N PRO A 53 -4.41 3.02 -25.74
CA PRO A 53 -5.20 4.12 -26.29
C PRO A 53 -5.65 5.12 -25.21
N HIS A 54 -5.20 6.38 -25.35
CA HIS A 54 -5.49 7.50 -24.47
C HIS A 54 -5.46 8.82 -25.26
N ALA A 55 -6.09 9.86 -24.73
CA ALA A 55 -6.07 11.19 -25.34
C ALA A 55 -5.80 12.27 -24.31
N VAL A 56 -5.15 13.34 -24.77
CA VAL A 56 -4.89 14.57 -24.01
C VAL A 56 -5.46 15.75 -24.81
N VAL A 57 -6.50 16.39 -24.28
CA VAL A 57 -7.17 17.53 -24.90
C VAL A 57 -6.76 18.79 -24.17
N PRO A 58 -5.96 19.68 -24.77
CA PRO A 58 -5.61 20.94 -24.15
C PRO A 58 -6.80 21.91 -24.19
N SER A 59 -6.99 22.66 -23.10
CA SER A 59 -8.00 23.72 -22.99
C SER A 59 -9.40 23.26 -23.41
N LEU A 60 -9.88 22.15 -22.84
CA LEU A 60 -11.17 21.55 -23.19
C LEU A 60 -12.34 22.51 -22.96
N ILE A 61 -12.33 23.17 -21.81
CA ILE A 61 -13.41 24.02 -21.29
C ILE A 61 -13.08 25.48 -21.52
N GLU A 62 -14.08 26.28 -21.86
CA GLU A 62 -13.96 27.74 -21.96
C GLU A 62 -13.33 28.33 -20.70
N GLU A 63 -12.27 29.10 -20.88
CA GLU A 63 -11.38 29.51 -19.79
C GLU A 63 -12.13 30.27 -18.69
N SER A 64 -13.06 31.14 -19.09
CA SER A 64 -13.88 31.93 -18.15
C SER A 64 -14.78 31.07 -17.25
N LEU A 65 -15.32 29.98 -17.81
CA LEU A 65 -16.10 29.00 -17.05
C LEU A 65 -15.19 28.24 -16.09
N LEU A 66 -14.05 27.72 -16.58
CA LEU A 66 -13.17 26.90 -15.76
C LEU A 66 -12.51 27.69 -14.61
N ARG A 67 -12.17 28.97 -14.83
CA ARG A 67 -11.72 29.88 -13.77
C ARG A 67 -12.80 30.10 -12.71
N SER A 68 -14.06 30.22 -13.13
CA SER A 68 -15.19 30.35 -12.21
C SER A 68 -15.43 29.07 -11.40
N VAL A 69 -15.29 27.89 -12.02
CA VAL A 69 -15.33 26.59 -11.34
C VAL A 69 -14.21 26.49 -10.28
N ARG A 70 -12.97 26.82 -10.66
CA ARG A 70 -11.82 26.79 -9.73
C ARG A 70 -12.06 27.70 -8.51
N ARG A 71 -12.57 28.91 -8.73
CA ARG A 71 -12.91 29.85 -7.65
C ARG A 71 -14.01 29.31 -6.73
N GLU A 72 -15.07 28.74 -7.30
CA GLU A 72 -16.17 28.13 -6.55
C GLU A 72 -15.67 27.00 -5.63
N ILE A 73 -14.88 26.07 -6.19
CA ILE A 73 -14.28 24.96 -5.44
C ILE A 73 -13.40 25.49 -4.31
N THR A 74 -12.49 26.41 -4.62
CA THR A 74 -11.53 26.97 -3.65
C THR A 74 -12.22 27.73 -2.51
N SER A 75 -13.37 28.35 -2.77
CA SER A 75 -14.08 29.19 -1.80
C SER A 75 -15.05 28.43 -0.92
N HIS A 76 -15.65 27.34 -1.41
CA HIS A 76 -16.79 26.69 -0.75
C HIS A 76 -16.58 25.21 -0.41
N ILE A 77 -15.51 24.58 -0.90
CA ILE A 77 -15.25 23.15 -0.66
C ILE A 77 -14.07 22.99 0.30
N HIS A 78 -14.30 22.26 1.39
CA HIS A 78 -13.26 21.87 2.32
C HIS A 78 -12.73 20.47 1.97
N PHE A 79 -11.42 20.29 2.06
CA PHE A 79 -10.77 19.02 1.76
C PHE A 79 -10.09 18.44 2.99
N THR A 80 -10.30 17.15 3.22
CA THR A 80 -9.68 16.39 4.29
C THR A 80 -8.63 15.46 3.70
N LEU A 81 -7.45 15.43 4.32
CA LEU A 81 -6.41 14.46 3.98
C LEU A 81 -6.95 13.05 4.25
N LYS A 82 -6.87 12.18 3.25
CA LYS A 82 -7.06 10.75 3.38
C LYS A 82 -5.81 10.02 2.93
N GLU A 83 -5.49 8.99 3.67
CA GLU A 83 -4.27 8.23 3.46
C GLU A 83 -4.54 6.74 3.65
N THR A 84 -4.08 5.96 2.69
CA THR A 84 -4.13 4.49 2.64
C THR A 84 -2.76 3.96 2.24
N ASP A 85 -2.61 2.65 2.11
CA ASP A 85 -1.42 2.06 1.49
C ASP A 85 -1.18 2.59 0.05
N ILE A 86 -2.24 2.74 -0.75
CA ILE A 86 -2.16 3.07 -2.18
C ILE A 86 -2.18 4.58 -2.50
N TYR A 87 -2.70 5.44 -1.62
CA TYR A 87 -2.74 6.89 -1.89
C TYR A 87 -2.56 7.77 -0.65
N ARG A 88 -2.22 9.03 -0.93
CA ARG A 88 -2.27 10.14 0.02
C ARG A 88 -2.84 11.37 -0.71
N ILE A 89 -4.11 11.69 -0.49
CA ILE A 89 -4.82 12.73 -1.24
C ILE A 89 -5.77 13.53 -0.34
N HIS A 90 -6.01 14.78 -0.69
CA HIS A 90 -7.04 15.60 -0.04
C HIS A 90 -8.35 15.44 -0.81
N GLN A 91 -9.32 14.77 -0.20
CA GLN A 91 -10.65 14.57 -0.78
C GLN A 91 -11.66 15.45 -0.05
N SER A 92 -12.62 15.98 -0.79
CA SER A 92 -13.79 16.60 -0.18
C SER A 92 -14.69 15.50 0.38
N GLY A 93 -14.88 15.48 1.70
CA GLY A 93 -15.75 14.50 2.39
C GLY A 93 -17.18 14.48 1.82
N ASP A 94 -17.67 15.63 1.34
CA ASP A 94 -19.02 15.80 0.80
C ASP A 94 -19.16 15.51 -0.72
N LEU A 95 -18.07 15.43 -1.49
CA LEU A 95 -18.11 15.19 -2.94
C LEU A 95 -17.53 13.84 -3.37
N ALA A 96 -17.72 12.76 -2.60
CA ALA A 96 -17.51 11.41 -3.13
C ALA A 96 -18.31 11.18 -4.44
N ASN A 97 -19.40 11.95 -4.62
CA ASN A 97 -19.99 12.23 -5.91
C ASN A 97 -20.76 13.56 -5.81
N LEU A 98 -20.54 14.51 -6.73
CA LEU A 98 -21.30 15.78 -6.78
C LEU A 98 -22.82 15.62 -6.77
N SER A 99 -23.31 14.44 -7.16
CA SER A 99 -24.71 14.05 -7.12
C SER A 99 -25.30 13.94 -5.71
N HIS A 100 -24.46 13.87 -4.68
CA HIS A 100 -24.86 13.71 -3.28
C HIS A 100 -24.80 15.00 -2.46
N LEU A 101 -24.33 16.11 -3.04
CA LEU A 101 -24.41 17.41 -2.39
C LEU A 101 -25.88 17.83 -2.21
N ASP A 102 -26.17 18.41 -1.06
CA ASP A 102 -27.49 18.95 -0.77
C ASP A 102 -27.79 20.18 -1.64
N ALA A 103 -29.07 20.50 -1.77
CA ALA A 103 -29.53 21.58 -2.63
C ALA A 103 -29.08 22.99 -2.17
N GLU A 104 -28.63 23.16 -0.93
CA GLU A 104 -28.07 24.41 -0.43
C GLU A 104 -26.61 24.56 -0.89
N SER A 105 -25.79 23.53 -0.71
CA SER A 105 -24.40 23.49 -1.19
C SER A 105 -24.30 23.70 -2.70
N LEU A 106 -25.18 23.08 -3.49
CA LEU A 106 -25.20 23.24 -4.95
C LEU A 106 -25.53 24.68 -5.41
N LYS A 107 -26.20 25.50 -4.61
CA LYS A 107 -26.45 26.92 -4.95
C LYS A 107 -25.17 27.76 -4.96
N HIS A 108 -24.16 27.34 -4.20
CA HIS A 108 -22.87 28.00 -4.14
C HIS A 108 -21.92 27.56 -5.26
N LEU A 109 -22.31 26.55 -6.05
CA LEU A 109 -21.47 25.90 -7.06
C LEU A 109 -22.10 25.91 -8.48
N PRO A 110 -22.69 27.02 -8.96
CA PRO A 110 -23.42 27.03 -10.23
C PRO A 110 -22.53 26.78 -11.45
N SER A 111 -21.27 27.24 -11.44
CA SER A 111 -20.33 26.99 -12.54
C SER A 111 -19.90 25.53 -12.57
N LEU A 112 -19.69 24.91 -11.40
CA LEU A 112 -19.38 23.49 -11.30
C LEU A 112 -20.54 22.61 -11.77
N VAL A 113 -21.78 22.99 -11.45
CA VAL A 113 -22.99 22.34 -12.00
C VAL A 113 -23.05 22.47 -13.52
N ARG A 114 -22.80 23.67 -14.06
CA ARG A 114 -22.74 23.88 -15.52
C ARG A 114 -21.66 23.04 -16.18
N LEU A 115 -20.48 22.90 -15.56
CA LEU A 115 -19.41 22.04 -16.05
C LEU A 115 -19.82 20.56 -16.05
N ARG A 116 -20.41 20.06 -14.97
CA ARG A 116 -20.94 18.69 -14.89
C ARG A 116 -21.94 18.44 -16.02
N ASP A 117 -22.93 19.31 -16.16
CA ASP A 117 -24.00 19.14 -17.15
C ASP A 117 -23.44 19.20 -18.58
N ALA A 118 -22.41 20.00 -18.84
CA ALA A 118 -21.69 19.99 -20.10
C ALA A 118 -20.92 18.68 -20.35
N LEU A 119 -20.15 18.20 -19.38
CA LEU A 119 -19.39 16.93 -19.48
C LEU A 119 -20.30 15.70 -19.65
N TYR A 120 -21.52 15.71 -19.11
CA TYR A 120 -22.48 14.61 -19.29
C TYR A 120 -23.56 14.89 -20.35
N SER A 121 -23.43 15.99 -21.10
CA SER A 121 -24.32 16.32 -22.22
C SER A 121 -24.28 15.26 -23.32
N SER A 122 -25.34 15.17 -24.13
CA SER A 122 -25.38 14.25 -25.29
C SER A 122 -24.22 14.48 -26.23
N ASP A 123 -23.91 15.73 -26.55
CA ASP A 123 -22.93 16.10 -27.57
C ASP A 123 -21.52 15.68 -27.15
N PHE A 124 -21.15 15.93 -25.89
CA PHE A 124 -19.83 15.55 -25.40
C PHE A 124 -19.71 14.04 -25.18
N ARG A 125 -20.77 13.37 -24.73
CA ARG A 125 -20.77 11.90 -24.62
C ARG A 125 -20.63 11.24 -25.98
N GLU A 126 -21.29 11.77 -27.02
CA GLU A 126 -21.11 11.29 -28.39
C GLU A 126 -19.67 11.47 -28.84
N TRP A 127 -19.09 12.65 -28.60
CA TRP A 127 -17.70 12.96 -28.92
C TRP A 127 -16.73 11.98 -28.22
N VAL A 128 -16.93 11.69 -26.93
CA VAL A 128 -16.11 10.72 -26.17
C VAL A 128 -16.25 9.31 -26.77
N SER A 129 -17.47 8.86 -27.05
CA SER A 129 -17.73 7.57 -27.69
C SER A 129 -17.06 7.46 -29.05
N GLU A 130 -17.10 8.52 -29.84
CA GLU A 130 -16.52 8.61 -31.17
C GLU A 130 -15.00 8.63 -31.19
N VAL A 131 -14.36 9.34 -30.26
CA VAL A 131 -12.89 9.41 -30.15
C VAL A 131 -12.33 8.09 -29.60
N THR A 132 -12.92 7.57 -28.52
CA THR A 132 -12.42 6.36 -27.85
C THR A 132 -12.75 5.06 -28.60
N GLY A 133 -13.87 5.03 -29.32
CA GLY A 133 -14.44 3.80 -29.84
C GLY A 133 -14.94 2.83 -28.76
N ALA A 134 -15.10 3.28 -27.50
CA ALA A 134 -15.49 2.43 -26.37
C ALA A 134 -17.01 2.13 -26.31
N GLY A 135 -17.78 2.62 -27.29
CA GLY A 135 -19.25 2.55 -27.31
C GLY A 135 -19.90 3.72 -26.56
N LYS A 136 -21.24 3.72 -26.54
CA LYS A 136 -22.05 4.76 -25.87
C LYS A 136 -21.75 4.84 -24.38
N VAL A 137 -21.97 5.98 -23.75
CA VAL A 137 -21.77 6.19 -22.31
C VAL A 137 -22.96 6.86 -21.66
N SER A 138 -23.20 6.54 -20.38
CA SER A 138 -24.31 7.05 -19.57
C SER A 138 -24.21 8.56 -19.35
N GLY A 139 -25.35 9.26 -19.50
CA GLY A 139 -25.54 10.64 -19.06
C GLY A 139 -26.27 10.74 -17.71
N ILE A 140 -26.96 9.69 -17.29
CA ILE A 140 -27.68 9.62 -16.00
C ILE A 140 -26.75 9.28 -14.84
N LYS A 141 -25.85 8.29 -15.02
CA LYS A 141 -24.91 7.82 -13.99
C LYS A 141 -23.66 8.69 -14.02
N THR A 142 -23.78 9.87 -13.41
CA THR A 142 -22.68 10.82 -13.27
C THR A 142 -21.77 10.43 -12.11
N ASP A 143 -20.46 10.38 -12.33
CA ASP A 143 -19.45 10.03 -11.33
C ASP A 143 -18.26 10.99 -11.47
N MET A 144 -18.20 11.97 -10.58
CA MET A 144 -17.27 13.08 -10.64
C MET A 144 -16.90 13.53 -9.22
N ALA A 145 -15.60 13.57 -8.95
CA ALA A 145 -15.02 13.95 -7.67
C ALA A 145 -13.89 14.97 -7.86
N VAL A 146 -13.76 15.88 -6.90
CA VAL A 146 -12.65 16.83 -6.85
C VAL A 146 -11.59 16.27 -5.92
N ASN A 147 -10.36 16.17 -6.41
CA ASN A 147 -9.21 15.73 -5.63
C ASN A 147 -8.12 16.80 -5.66
N VAL A 148 -7.50 17.02 -4.50
CA VAL A 148 -6.36 17.94 -4.35
C VAL A 148 -5.14 17.14 -3.93
N TYR A 149 -4.05 17.35 -4.65
CA TYR A 149 -2.74 16.79 -4.36
C TYR A 149 -1.83 17.95 -3.94
N THR A 150 -1.24 17.83 -2.75
CA THR A 150 -0.28 18.78 -2.16
C THR A 150 1.09 18.12 -2.11
N PRO A 151 2.18 18.82 -1.77
CA PRO A 151 3.49 18.17 -1.58
C PRO A 151 3.42 16.89 -0.72
N GLY A 152 3.99 15.80 -1.22
CA GLY A 152 3.92 14.45 -0.64
C GLY A 152 2.67 13.64 -1.03
N SER A 153 1.67 14.23 -1.68
CA SER A 153 0.49 13.50 -2.19
C SER A 153 0.82 12.68 -3.44
N TYR A 154 0.23 11.48 -3.53
CA TYR A 154 0.39 10.54 -4.64
C TYR A 154 -0.81 9.59 -4.74
N LEU A 155 -0.94 8.88 -5.85
CA LEU A 155 -1.83 7.74 -6.04
C LEU A 155 -1.05 6.68 -6.83
N LEU A 156 -0.87 5.48 -6.28
CA LEU A 156 -0.02 4.45 -6.86
C LEU A 156 -0.73 3.66 -7.98
N CYS A 157 0.00 2.74 -8.62
CA CYS A 157 -0.44 2.04 -9.82
C CYS A 157 -1.73 1.24 -9.63
N HIS A 158 -2.74 1.52 -10.47
CA HIS A 158 -4.05 0.85 -10.52
C HIS A 158 -4.60 0.89 -11.95
N ASP A 159 -5.72 0.20 -12.25
CA ASP A 159 -6.26 0.08 -13.61
C ASP A 159 -7.67 0.66 -13.82
N ASP A 160 -8.28 1.20 -12.76
CA ASP A 160 -9.64 1.78 -12.73
C ASP A 160 -10.80 0.80 -13.01
N VAL A 161 -10.54 -0.51 -12.99
CA VAL A 161 -11.51 -1.54 -13.37
C VAL A 161 -12.44 -1.85 -12.20
N ILE A 162 -13.48 -1.01 -12.07
CA ILE A 162 -14.47 -1.09 -10.99
C ILE A 162 -15.89 -0.94 -11.55
N GLY A 163 -16.77 -1.89 -11.23
CA GLY A 163 -18.20 -1.83 -11.54
C GLY A 163 -18.49 -1.61 -13.02
N SER A 164 -19.19 -0.50 -13.34
CA SER A 164 -19.63 -0.18 -14.70
C SER A 164 -18.86 0.97 -15.37
N ARG A 165 -17.66 1.29 -14.87
CA ARG A 165 -16.80 2.32 -15.46
C ARG A 165 -16.39 1.90 -16.88
N ARG A 166 -16.49 2.83 -17.83
CA ARG A 166 -16.17 2.60 -19.25
C ARG A 166 -15.08 3.51 -19.77
N VAL A 167 -15.08 4.79 -19.39
CA VAL A 167 -14.02 5.75 -19.72
C VAL A 167 -13.65 6.53 -18.47
N SER A 168 -12.37 6.54 -18.12
CA SER A 168 -11.81 7.36 -17.05
C SER A 168 -11.38 8.72 -17.61
N TYR A 169 -11.59 9.79 -16.87
CA TYR A 169 -11.15 11.13 -17.26
C TYR A 169 -10.63 11.94 -16.07
N ILE A 170 -9.68 12.83 -16.35
CA ILE A 170 -9.08 13.75 -15.40
C ILE A 170 -9.00 15.13 -16.06
N LEU A 171 -9.80 16.08 -15.58
CA LEU A 171 -9.73 17.49 -15.96
C LEU A 171 -8.89 18.24 -14.93
N TYR A 172 -7.83 18.89 -15.37
CA TYR A 172 -6.88 19.58 -14.49
C TYR A 172 -7.28 21.04 -14.25
N LEU A 173 -7.26 21.45 -12.98
CA LEU A 173 -7.58 22.80 -12.50
C LEU A 173 -6.40 23.38 -11.70
N THR A 174 -5.18 23.14 -12.16
CA THR A 174 -3.96 23.78 -11.62
C THR A 174 -4.07 25.31 -11.69
N ASP A 175 -3.19 26.05 -11.01
CA ASP A 175 -3.28 27.52 -11.03
C ASP A 175 -3.04 28.05 -12.46
N PRO A 176 -4.03 28.73 -13.07
CA PRO A 176 -3.88 29.30 -14.41
C PRO A 176 -2.92 30.49 -14.45
N ASP A 177 -2.70 31.18 -13.33
CA ASP A 177 -1.81 32.34 -13.23
C ASP A 177 -0.39 31.93 -12.78
N HIS A 178 -0.22 30.70 -12.25
CA HIS A 178 1.06 30.06 -11.95
C HIS A 178 1.13 28.67 -12.59
N PRO A 179 1.48 28.59 -13.89
CA PRO A 179 1.47 27.33 -14.64
C PRO A 179 2.31 26.24 -13.98
N TRP A 180 1.78 25.02 -13.99
CA TRP A 180 2.44 23.84 -13.43
C TRP A 180 3.75 23.53 -14.16
N LYS A 181 4.77 23.10 -13.42
CA LYS A 181 6.06 22.70 -13.98
C LYS A 181 6.26 21.20 -13.80
N GLN A 182 6.86 20.55 -14.81
CA GLN A 182 7.05 19.10 -14.80
C GLN A 182 7.92 18.64 -13.61
N GLU A 183 8.91 19.43 -13.21
CA GLU A 183 9.78 19.15 -12.06
C GLU A 183 9.06 19.19 -10.69
N TRP A 184 7.80 19.61 -10.64
CA TRP A 184 6.98 19.56 -9.43
C TRP A 184 6.32 18.19 -9.22
N GLY A 185 6.47 17.25 -10.17
CA GLY A 185 5.80 15.95 -10.15
C GLY A 185 4.30 16.08 -10.43
N GLY A 186 3.48 15.19 -9.87
CA GLY A 186 2.02 15.21 -10.09
C GLY A 186 1.58 14.79 -11.50
N GLY A 187 2.47 14.25 -12.32
CA GLY A 187 2.12 13.76 -13.65
C GLY A 187 1.27 12.49 -13.62
N LEU A 188 0.44 12.31 -14.64
CA LEU A 188 -0.26 11.05 -14.91
C LEU A 188 0.72 10.11 -15.63
N ARG A 189 1.10 9.00 -14.98
CA ARG A 189 2.04 8.03 -15.58
C ARG A 189 1.29 6.81 -16.09
N LEU A 190 1.63 6.35 -17.28
CA LEU A 190 1.00 5.18 -17.92
C LEU A 190 2.00 4.02 -18.02
N TYR A 191 1.54 2.82 -17.69
CA TYR A 191 2.37 1.63 -17.63
C TYR A 191 2.12 0.71 -18.83
N PRO A 192 3.18 0.25 -19.52
CA PRO A 192 3.06 -0.79 -20.53
C PRO A 192 2.80 -2.15 -19.89
N THR A 193 2.10 -3.00 -20.62
CA THR A 193 1.90 -4.41 -20.27
C THR A 193 2.63 -5.33 -21.24
N GLU A 194 2.92 -6.53 -20.77
CA GLU A 194 3.37 -7.62 -21.62
C GLU A 194 2.47 -8.84 -21.47
N THR A 195 2.32 -9.60 -22.55
CA THR A 195 1.53 -10.83 -22.54
C THR A 195 2.37 -11.99 -22.02
N ARG A 196 1.95 -12.61 -20.92
CA ARG A 196 2.55 -13.84 -20.37
C ARG A 196 1.52 -14.96 -20.34
N LYS A 197 1.98 -16.22 -20.33
CA LYS A 197 1.12 -17.39 -20.20
C LYS A 197 1.11 -17.89 -18.76
N ASN A 198 -0.08 -18.06 -18.18
CA ASN A 198 -0.21 -18.61 -16.83
C ASN A 198 -0.04 -20.14 -16.85
N LYS A 199 -0.08 -20.77 -15.66
CA LYS A 199 0.03 -22.24 -15.52
C LYS A 199 -1.06 -23.01 -16.27
N GLN A 200 -2.19 -22.38 -16.55
CA GLN A 200 -3.32 -22.96 -17.29
C GLN A 200 -3.20 -22.73 -18.82
N GLY A 201 -2.13 -22.07 -19.29
CA GLY A 201 -1.90 -21.79 -20.70
C GLY A 201 -2.63 -20.57 -21.25
N GLU A 202 -3.31 -19.80 -20.40
CA GLU A 202 -4.04 -18.59 -20.77
C GLU A 202 -3.10 -17.39 -20.89
N ASN A 203 -3.38 -16.49 -21.86
CA ASN A 203 -2.65 -15.24 -22.00
C ASN A 203 -3.17 -14.20 -21.00
N ILE A 204 -2.27 -13.67 -20.19
CA ILE A 204 -2.53 -12.64 -19.18
C ILE A 204 -1.67 -11.41 -19.49
N GLN A 205 -2.26 -10.22 -19.42
CA GLN A 205 -1.52 -8.96 -19.49
C GLN A 205 -0.93 -8.66 -18.12
N VAL A 206 0.40 -8.48 -18.06
CA VAL A 206 1.11 -8.19 -16.81
C VAL A 206 1.83 -6.84 -16.97
N PRO A 207 1.58 -5.85 -16.11
CA PRO A 207 2.26 -4.56 -16.20
C PRO A 207 3.76 -4.70 -15.92
N LEU A 208 4.57 -3.92 -16.65
CA LEU A 208 5.99 -3.76 -16.37
C LEU A 208 6.21 -2.92 -15.11
N ALA A 209 7.39 -3.03 -14.50
CA ALA A 209 7.72 -2.30 -13.27
C ALA A 209 7.86 -0.78 -13.48
N GLU A 210 8.19 -0.34 -14.69
CA GLU A 210 8.44 1.06 -15.04
C GLU A 210 7.34 1.58 -15.97
N HIS A 211 6.93 2.82 -15.75
CA HIS A 211 6.07 3.55 -16.69
C HIS A 211 6.86 3.91 -17.94
N CYS A 212 6.17 4.14 -19.07
CA CYS A 212 6.81 4.59 -20.31
C CYS A 212 6.34 5.98 -20.76
N LEU A 213 5.30 6.53 -20.12
CA LEU A 213 4.79 7.86 -20.40
C LEU A 213 4.48 8.58 -19.07
N ASN A 214 4.79 9.88 -19.01
CA ASN A 214 4.45 10.78 -17.91
C ASN A 214 3.87 12.08 -18.49
N ILE A 215 2.60 12.37 -18.20
CA ILE A 215 1.87 13.53 -18.71
C ILE A 215 1.73 14.58 -17.59
N PRO A 216 2.43 15.72 -17.66
CA PRO A 216 2.31 16.76 -16.64
C PRO A 216 0.94 17.45 -16.71
N PRO A 217 0.32 17.79 -15.56
CA PRO A 217 -0.98 18.44 -15.53
C PRO A 217 -0.88 19.89 -16.00
N SER A 218 -1.91 20.38 -16.70
CA SER A 218 -2.01 21.78 -17.12
C SER A 218 -3.44 22.28 -17.00
N PHE A 219 -3.65 23.55 -16.63
CA PHE A 219 -4.99 24.10 -16.46
C PHE A 219 -5.84 23.91 -17.73
N GLY A 220 -7.05 23.36 -17.58
CA GLY A 220 -7.98 23.08 -18.66
C GLY A 220 -7.63 21.89 -19.55
N GLN A 221 -6.53 21.19 -19.29
CA GLN A 221 -6.21 19.93 -19.97
C GLN A 221 -7.12 18.80 -19.45
N LEU A 222 -7.67 18.00 -20.37
CA LEU A 222 -8.35 16.74 -20.08
C LEU A 222 -7.46 15.57 -20.52
N SER A 223 -7.17 14.63 -19.63
CA SER A 223 -6.66 13.31 -19.98
C SER A 223 -7.77 12.28 -19.85
N PHE A 224 -7.94 11.38 -20.82
CA PHE A 224 -8.93 10.31 -20.72
C PHE A 224 -8.53 9.06 -21.50
N PHE A 225 -9.04 7.92 -21.05
CA PHE A 225 -8.81 6.60 -21.65
C PHE A 225 -9.96 5.64 -21.33
N ALA A 226 -10.19 4.67 -22.21
CA ALA A 226 -11.12 3.59 -21.94
C ALA A 226 -10.59 2.69 -20.82
N VAL A 227 -11.47 2.29 -19.90
CA VAL A 227 -11.13 1.35 -18.83
C VAL A 227 -11.00 -0.04 -19.43
N ARG A 228 -9.81 -0.64 -19.28
CA ARG A 228 -9.46 -1.93 -19.88
C ARG A 228 -8.87 -2.87 -18.82
N PRO A 229 -9.58 -3.93 -18.43
CA PRO A 229 -9.11 -4.92 -17.46
C PRO A 229 -7.72 -5.45 -17.77
N GLY A 230 -6.76 -5.21 -16.87
CA GLY A 230 -5.38 -5.67 -17.01
C GLY A 230 -4.52 -4.91 -18.03
N GLU A 231 -5.00 -3.79 -18.60
CA GLU A 231 -4.24 -2.99 -19.58
C GLU A 231 -4.09 -1.52 -19.16
N SER A 232 -5.14 -0.88 -18.65
CA SER A 232 -5.18 0.58 -18.38
C SER A 232 -4.46 0.99 -17.09
N TYR A 233 -3.28 0.43 -16.83
CA TYR A 233 -2.49 0.69 -15.63
C TYR A 233 -1.88 2.09 -15.65
N HIS A 234 -2.18 2.86 -14.61
CA HIS A 234 -1.70 4.22 -14.45
C HIS A 234 -1.57 4.61 -12.98
N ASP A 235 -0.92 5.73 -12.74
CA ASP A 235 -0.78 6.31 -11.42
C ASP A 235 -0.67 7.85 -11.47
N VAL A 236 -0.65 8.49 -10.30
CA VAL A 236 -0.32 9.90 -10.14
C VAL A 236 1.01 10.00 -9.41
N GLU A 237 2.02 10.49 -10.13
CA GLU A 237 3.34 10.79 -9.58
C GLU A 237 3.21 11.69 -8.36
N GLU A 238 4.07 11.47 -7.37
CA GLU A 238 4.13 12.31 -6.18
C GLU A 238 4.29 13.79 -6.55
N VAL A 239 3.52 14.66 -5.91
CA VAL A 239 3.78 16.10 -5.95
C VAL A 239 4.97 16.38 -5.04
N TYR A 240 6.09 16.82 -5.61
CA TYR A 240 7.33 16.96 -4.86
C TYR A 240 7.34 18.20 -3.97
N TYR A 241 8.02 18.09 -2.83
CA TYR A 241 8.39 19.24 -2.01
C TYR A 241 9.36 20.16 -2.77
N GLY A 242 9.26 21.46 -2.49
CA GLY A 242 10.07 22.52 -3.10
C GLY A 242 10.80 23.35 -2.05
N PRO A 243 11.88 24.06 -2.44
CA PRO A 243 12.61 24.93 -1.52
C PRO A 243 11.81 26.18 -1.13
N ASP A 244 10.88 26.63 -1.97
CA ASP A 244 10.02 27.79 -1.74
C ASP A 244 8.59 27.50 -2.24
N LEU A 245 7.78 26.95 -1.35
CA LEU A 245 6.38 26.64 -1.66
C LEU A 245 5.54 27.90 -1.88
N GLU A 246 5.87 29.03 -1.27
CA GLU A 246 5.09 30.26 -1.46
C GLU A 246 5.28 30.81 -2.88
N ALA A 247 6.52 30.84 -3.37
CA ALA A 247 6.82 31.26 -4.74
C ALA A 247 6.25 30.31 -5.81
N ASP A 248 6.16 29.02 -5.49
CA ASP A 248 5.59 27.98 -6.37
C ASP A 248 4.05 27.89 -6.27
N GLY A 249 3.36 28.84 -5.61
CA GLY A 249 1.90 28.83 -5.46
C GLY A 249 1.37 27.65 -4.63
N GLY A 250 2.21 27.08 -3.78
CA GLY A 250 1.94 25.95 -2.90
C GLY A 250 2.01 24.57 -3.58
N ARG A 251 2.28 24.50 -4.89
CA ARG A 251 2.24 23.26 -5.69
C ARG A 251 0.93 22.48 -5.49
N ILE A 252 -0.19 23.18 -5.61
CA ILE A 252 -1.52 22.61 -5.44
C ILE A 252 -2.04 22.04 -6.76
N ARG A 253 -1.94 20.72 -6.94
CA ARG A 253 -2.52 20.03 -8.10
C ARG A 253 -3.96 19.67 -7.79
N MET A 254 -4.87 20.51 -8.26
CA MET A 254 -6.32 20.25 -8.20
C MET A 254 -6.80 19.64 -9.52
N ALA A 255 -7.60 18.58 -9.42
CA ALA A 255 -8.21 17.94 -10.58
C ALA A 255 -9.65 17.52 -10.27
N ILE A 256 -10.48 17.54 -11.30
CA ILE A 256 -11.78 16.88 -11.33
C ILE A 256 -11.58 15.57 -12.07
N SER A 257 -11.68 14.46 -11.36
CA SER A 257 -11.61 13.11 -11.93
C SER A 257 -12.97 12.46 -11.90
N GLY A 258 -13.24 11.58 -12.87
CA GLY A 258 -14.50 10.87 -12.90
C GLY A 258 -14.54 9.78 -13.95
N TRP A 259 -15.69 9.15 -14.04
CA TRP A 259 -15.93 8.08 -14.99
C TRP A 259 -17.22 8.31 -15.77
N PHE A 260 -17.16 7.95 -17.04
CA PHE A 260 -18.33 7.65 -17.83
C PHE A 260 -18.67 6.18 -17.68
N HIS A 261 -19.93 5.88 -17.39
CA HIS A 261 -20.40 4.51 -17.16
C HIS A 261 -21.03 3.91 -18.42
N ILE A 262 -21.20 2.59 -18.40
CA ILE A 262 -22.08 1.88 -19.33
C ILE A 262 -23.49 2.51 -19.27
N PRO A 263 -24.17 2.75 -20.40
CA PRO A 263 -25.54 3.27 -20.43
C PRO A 263 -26.48 2.47 -19.53
N GLN A 264 -27.41 3.17 -18.88
CA GLN A 264 -28.40 2.61 -17.96
C GLN A 264 -29.74 2.40 -18.68
N GLU A 265 -30.66 1.65 -18.06
CA GLU A 265 -31.98 1.39 -18.65
C GLU A 265 -32.69 2.69 -19.06
N GLY A 266 -33.11 2.75 -20.33
CA GLY A 266 -33.74 3.93 -20.93
C GLY A 266 -32.79 4.95 -21.58
N GLU A 267 -31.46 4.72 -21.54
CA GLU A 267 -30.48 5.55 -22.25
C GLU A 267 -30.13 5.00 -23.64
N ASP A 268 -29.65 5.87 -24.52
CA ASP A 268 -29.13 5.48 -25.84
C ASP A 268 -27.92 4.53 -25.70
N GLY A 269 -27.95 3.41 -26.43
CA GLY A 269 -26.95 2.35 -26.35
C GLY A 269 -27.04 1.47 -25.10
N PHE A 270 -28.14 1.49 -24.36
CA PHE A 270 -28.40 0.49 -23.31
C PHE A 270 -28.60 -0.91 -23.90
N GLU A 271 -27.90 -1.87 -23.33
CA GLU A 271 -28.01 -3.29 -23.66
C GLU A 271 -28.14 -4.07 -22.35
N GLU A 272 -29.24 -4.82 -22.22
CA GLU A 272 -29.50 -5.64 -21.03
C GLU A 272 -28.40 -6.69 -20.84
N GLY A 273 -27.86 -6.79 -19.63
CA GLY A 273 -26.81 -7.77 -19.29
C GLY A 273 -25.37 -7.30 -19.52
N VAL A 274 -25.11 -6.18 -20.22
CA VAL A 274 -23.73 -5.73 -20.51
C VAL A 274 -23.00 -5.26 -19.26
N GLU A 275 -23.68 -4.53 -18.36
CA GLU A 275 -23.09 -4.11 -17.08
C GLU A 275 -22.71 -5.31 -16.22
N GLN A 276 -23.60 -6.31 -16.12
CA GLN A 276 -23.35 -7.54 -15.39
C GLN A 276 -22.20 -8.35 -16.03
N ALA A 277 -22.19 -8.49 -17.35
CA ALA A 277 -21.14 -9.21 -18.06
C ALA A 277 -19.77 -8.53 -17.92
N GLN A 278 -19.71 -7.19 -17.95
CA GLN A 278 -18.47 -6.45 -17.72
C GLN A 278 -18.00 -6.57 -16.27
N ALA A 279 -18.91 -6.48 -15.30
CA ALA A 279 -18.59 -6.69 -13.90
C ALA A 279 -18.01 -8.10 -13.67
N GLN A 280 -18.64 -9.14 -14.25
CA GLN A 280 -18.13 -10.51 -14.18
C GLN A 280 -16.75 -10.67 -14.82
N LYS A 281 -16.52 -10.07 -16.01
CA LYS A 281 -15.20 -10.07 -16.66
C LYS A 281 -14.14 -9.36 -15.83
N SER A 282 -14.52 -8.26 -15.17
CA SER A 282 -13.66 -7.46 -14.30
C SER A 282 -13.25 -8.25 -13.06
N SER A 283 -14.22 -8.85 -12.37
CA SER A 283 -13.96 -9.73 -11.22
C SER A 283 -13.11 -10.94 -11.61
N LEU A 284 -13.38 -11.55 -12.78
CA LEU A 284 -12.57 -12.66 -13.28
C LEU A 284 -11.15 -12.24 -13.65
N ALA A 285 -10.96 -11.06 -14.24
CA ALA A 285 -9.63 -10.51 -14.51
C ALA A 285 -8.87 -10.18 -13.22
N GLN A 286 -9.56 -9.63 -12.21
CA GLN A 286 -9.01 -9.39 -10.87
C GLN A 286 -8.62 -10.70 -10.19
N LEU A 287 -9.45 -11.74 -10.24
CA LEU A 287 -9.12 -13.07 -9.71
C LEU A 287 -7.93 -13.70 -10.44
N LYS A 288 -7.85 -13.56 -11.77
CA LYS A 288 -6.69 -14.01 -12.55
C LYS A 288 -5.42 -13.22 -12.24
N GLY A 289 -5.54 -11.91 -11.99
CA GLY A 289 -4.45 -11.02 -11.57
C GLY A 289 -4.04 -11.17 -10.10
N ALA A 290 -4.95 -11.67 -9.25
CA ALA A 290 -4.68 -12.04 -7.86
C ALA A 290 -3.77 -13.28 -7.77
N SER A 291 -3.63 -14.05 -8.86
CA SER A 291 -2.57 -15.05 -8.96
C SER A 291 -1.21 -14.41 -8.71
N THR A 292 -0.39 -15.07 -7.90
CA THR A 292 1.00 -14.68 -7.63
C THR A 292 1.97 -15.27 -8.66
N ASP A 293 1.48 -15.96 -9.70
CA ASP A 293 2.30 -16.67 -10.70
C ASP A 293 3.33 -15.78 -11.41
N PHE A 294 3.07 -14.48 -11.53
CA PHE A 294 3.94 -13.52 -12.21
C PHE A 294 4.54 -12.48 -11.27
N ASP A 295 4.34 -12.62 -9.96
CA ASP A 295 4.91 -11.72 -8.98
C ASP A 295 6.42 -11.96 -8.93
N GLU A 296 7.20 -10.90 -9.00
CA GLU A 296 8.65 -10.95 -8.87
C GLU A 296 9.03 -10.10 -7.65
N PRO A 297 9.85 -10.60 -6.72
CA PRO A 297 10.44 -11.94 -6.69
C PRO A 297 9.45 -13.08 -6.45
N GLN A 298 9.71 -14.22 -7.10
CA GLN A 298 9.19 -15.52 -6.63
C GLN A 298 10.10 -15.99 -5.49
N LEU A 299 9.57 -15.98 -4.26
CA LEU A 299 10.33 -16.41 -3.09
C LEU A 299 10.76 -17.87 -3.24
N VAL A 300 12.04 -18.13 -3.00
CA VAL A 300 12.62 -19.48 -3.04
C VAL A 300 12.80 -19.89 -1.60
N PHE A 301 11.99 -20.84 -1.15
CA PHE A 301 12.13 -21.45 0.16
C PHE A 301 13.16 -22.57 0.12
N ARG A 302 14.06 -22.57 1.10
CA ARG A 302 15.08 -23.61 1.29
C ARG A 302 14.86 -24.29 2.62
N HIS A 303 14.93 -25.60 2.62
CA HIS A 303 14.87 -26.37 3.86
C HIS A 303 16.13 -26.07 4.68
N PHE A 304 16.00 -25.97 5.99
CA PHE A 304 17.17 -25.72 6.84
C PHE A 304 18.20 -26.86 6.76
N ASP A 305 17.71 -28.09 6.61
CA ASP A 305 18.55 -29.29 6.54
C ASP A 305 19.01 -29.62 5.09
N GLU A 306 18.79 -28.71 4.13
CA GLU A 306 19.23 -28.89 2.75
C GLU A 306 20.77 -28.72 2.64
N PRO A 307 21.51 -29.66 2.03
CA PRO A 307 22.95 -29.52 1.82
C PRO A 307 23.30 -28.29 0.99
N ARG A 308 24.23 -27.46 1.49
CA ARG A 308 24.67 -26.21 0.88
C ARG A 308 26.19 -26.09 0.82
N THR A 309 26.67 -25.12 0.05
CA THR A 309 28.09 -24.77 0.08
C THR A 309 28.31 -23.83 1.25
N VAL A 310 28.92 -24.32 2.32
CA VAL A 310 29.21 -23.53 3.53
C VAL A 310 30.42 -22.61 3.26
N MET A 311 30.41 -21.41 3.86
CA MET A 311 31.47 -20.42 3.70
C MET A 311 32.83 -21.00 4.14
N ASP A 312 33.87 -20.73 3.34
CA ASP A 312 35.25 -21.19 3.56
C ASP A 312 35.44 -22.72 3.71
N SER A 313 34.42 -23.52 3.38
CA SER A 313 34.56 -24.97 3.30
C SER A 313 35.54 -25.35 2.17
N LYS A 314 36.55 -26.14 2.52
CA LYS A 314 37.49 -26.74 1.56
C LYS A 314 36.93 -28.02 0.93
N ALA A 315 35.69 -28.40 1.28
CA ALA A 315 35.07 -29.60 0.78
C ALA A 315 34.67 -29.46 -0.69
N THR A 316 34.87 -30.54 -1.44
CA THR A 316 34.49 -30.64 -2.86
C THR A 316 33.01 -31.01 -3.05
N ARG A 317 32.26 -31.23 -1.97
CA ARG A 317 30.84 -31.63 -1.97
C ARG A 317 30.01 -30.60 -1.21
N LYS A 318 28.71 -30.50 -1.54
CA LYS A 318 27.72 -29.77 -0.74
C LYS A 318 27.66 -30.42 0.65
N GLU A 319 27.80 -29.63 1.70
CA GLU A 319 27.76 -30.07 3.10
C GLU A 319 26.43 -29.61 3.70
N ILE A 320 25.81 -30.41 4.55
CA ILE A 320 24.78 -29.86 5.45
C ILE A 320 25.56 -28.91 6.36
N ASP A 321 25.12 -27.65 6.49
CA ASP A 321 25.72 -26.74 7.45
C ASP A 321 25.54 -27.36 8.83
N PRO A 322 26.59 -27.96 9.41
CA PRO A 322 26.39 -28.91 10.48
C PRO A 322 26.03 -28.09 11.72
N GLY A 323 24.85 -28.38 12.29
CA GLY A 323 24.81 -28.45 13.75
C GLY A 323 25.89 -29.45 14.17
N ASP A 324 26.56 -29.22 15.29
CA ASP A 324 27.55 -30.16 15.79
C ASP A 324 26.91 -31.57 15.78
N ASP A 325 27.59 -32.61 15.27
CA ASP A 325 27.07 -33.99 15.36
C ASP A 325 26.89 -34.41 16.85
N LEU A 326 27.45 -33.60 17.77
CA LEU A 326 27.29 -33.64 19.23
C LEU A 326 26.26 -32.63 19.78
N ASP A 327 25.62 -31.81 18.94
CA ASP A 327 24.55 -30.89 19.33
C ASP A 327 23.26 -31.68 19.61
N THR A 328 23.19 -32.25 20.81
CA THR A 328 22.04 -33.02 21.27
C THR A 328 21.03 -32.18 22.03
N ASP A 329 21.37 -30.94 22.40
CA ASP A 329 20.51 -30.06 23.19
C ASP A 329 20.01 -28.89 22.35
N ASP A 330 18.78 -29.05 21.85
CA ASP A 330 18.09 -28.04 21.05
C ASP A 330 17.77 -26.75 21.85
N ASN A 331 17.92 -26.76 23.18
CA ASN A 331 17.48 -25.66 24.07
C ASN A 331 18.60 -24.66 24.43
N ILE A 332 19.86 -24.90 24.03
CA ILE A 332 20.97 -24.01 24.36
C ILE A 332 21.91 -23.77 23.17
N LEU A 333 22.41 -22.55 23.01
CA LEU A 333 23.44 -22.26 22.01
C LEU A 333 24.77 -22.92 22.42
N THR A 334 25.36 -23.70 21.51
CA THR A 334 26.66 -24.34 21.72
C THR A 334 27.81 -23.31 21.63
N GLU A 335 29.02 -23.68 22.06
CA GLU A 335 30.21 -22.84 21.88
C GLU A 335 30.47 -22.50 20.39
N GLN A 336 30.18 -23.45 19.50
CA GLN A 336 30.30 -23.26 18.05
C GLN A 336 29.26 -22.25 17.53
N ASP A 337 28.00 -22.38 17.96
CA ASP A 337 26.93 -21.43 17.61
C ASP A 337 27.30 -20.02 18.07
N LEU A 338 27.70 -19.88 19.33
CA LEU A 338 28.11 -18.59 19.91
C LEU A 338 29.31 -18.01 19.15
N THR A 339 30.33 -18.82 18.87
CA THR A 339 31.51 -18.38 18.11
C THR A 339 31.10 -17.84 16.75
N PHE A 340 30.20 -18.52 16.03
CA PHE A 340 29.70 -18.06 14.75
C PHE A 340 28.85 -16.77 14.88
N LEU A 341 27.83 -16.77 15.73
CA LEU A 341 26.88 -15.66 15.87
C LEU A 341 27.56 -14.38 16.35
N LEU A 342 28.59 -14.47 17.21
CA LEU A 342 29.35 -13.30 17.69
C LEU A 342 30.09 -12.53 16.58
N HIS A 343 30.30 -13.14 15.40
CA HIS A 343 30.82 -12.40 14.24
C HIS A 343 29.83 -11.34 13.73
N TYR A 344 28.52 -11.54 13.96
CA TYR A 344 27.45 -10.71 13.42
C TYR A 344 26.66 -10.00 14.53
N MET A 345 26.17 -10.75 15.51
CA MET A 345 25.15 -10.34 16.47
C MET A 345 25.74 -9.70 17.72
N THR A 346 24.96 -8.79 18.33
CA THR A 346 25.29 -8.18 19.61
C THR A 346 25.34 -9.26 20.71
N PRO A 347 26.44 -9.38 21.49
CA PRO A 347 26.64 -10.49 22.43
C PRO A 347 25.53 -10.67 23.48
N HIS A 348 24.89 -9.57 23.89
CA HIS A 348 23.82 -9.60 24.89
C HIS A 348 22.59 -10.38 24.43
N TYR A 349 22.32 -10.47 23.13
CA TYR A 349 21.18 -11.23 22.58
C TYR A 349 21.41 -12.73 22.50
N LEU A 350 22.59 -13.20 22.92
CA LEU A 350 22.98 -14.60 22.90
C LEU A 350 23.06 -15.20 24.32
N THR A 351 22.76 -14.41 25.36
CA THR A 351 22.79 -14.88 26.75
C THR A 351 21.47 -15.56 27.13
N PRO A 352 21.49 -16.64 27.94
CA PRO A 352 20.28 -17.36 28.35
C PRO A 352 19.18 -16.45 28.92
N ASP A 353 19.51 -15.59 29.89
CA ASP A 353 18.54 -14.68 30.53
C ASP A 353 17.76 -13.83 29.50
N MET A 354 18.45 -13.26 28.52
CA MET A 354 17.81 -12.44 27.48
C MET A 354 16.99 -13.27 26.49
N ILE A 355 17.43 -14.49 26.19
CA ILE A 355 16.69 -15.42 25.33
C ILE A 355 15.37 -15.78 26.00
N ASP A 356 15.38 -16.07 27.31
CA ASP A 356 14.18 -16.38 28.09
C ASP A 356 13.21 -15.18 28.15
N ASP A 357 13.74 -13.97 28.36
CA ASP A 357 12.97 -12.73 28.31
C ASP A 357 12.31 -12.52 26.94
N PHE A 358 13.05 -12.76 25.85
CA PHE A 358 12.52 -12.64 24.48
C PHE A 358 11.45 -13.68 24.18
N SER A 359 11.71 -14.95 24.52
CA SER A 359 10.76 -16.04 24.35
C SER A 359 9.44 -15.74 25.07
N SER A 360 9.52 -15.29 26.33
CA SER A 360 8.35 -14.92 27.14
C SER A 360 7.58 -13.76 26.53
N SER A 361 8.27 -12.69 26.12
CA SER A 361 7.64 -11.55 25.47
C SER A 361 7.02 -11.90 24.11
N PHE A 362 7.63 -12.79 23.34
CA PHE A 362 7.09 -13.22 22.05
C PHE A 362 5.85 -14.09 22.24
N ALA A 363 5.81 -14.96 23.25
CA ALA A 363 4.63 -15.75 23.58
C ALA A 363 3.42 -14.87 23.93
N GLU A 364 3.64 -13.73 24.59
CA GLU A 364 2.56 -12.81 24.97
C GLU A 364 2.07 -11.93 23.80
N VAL A 365 2.99 -11.40 23.00
CA VAL A 365 2.67 -10.30 22.04
C VAL A 365 2.78 -10.75 20.58
N SER A 366 3.36 -11.93 20.30
CA SER A 366 3.62 -12.45 18.94
C SER A 366 4.49 -11.53 18.08
N VAL A 367 5.19 -10.58 18.71
CA VAL A 367 6.09 -9.61 18.07
C VAL A 367 7.30 -9.37 18.99
N LEU A 368 8.48 -9.25 18.40
CA LEU A 368 9.69 -8.75 19.08
C LEU A 368 10.37 -7.68 18.23
N GLN A 369 11.00 -6.71 18.90
CA GLN A 369 11.88 -5.71 18.29
C GLN A 369 13.18 -5.60 19.08
N LEU A 370 14.30 -5.76 18.39
CA LEU A 370 15.65 -5.71 18.95
C LEU A 370 16.44 -4.57 18.28
N GLU A 371 16.84 -3.59 19.07
CA GLU A 371 17.68 -2.48 18.63
C GLU A 371 19.16 -2.88 18.63
N GLN A 372 19.97 -2.30 17.74
CA GLN A 372 21.39 -2.66 17.65
C GLN A 372 21.63 -4.17 17.48
N PHE A 373 20.85 -4.82 16.60
CA PHE A 373 20.89 -6.26 16.37
C PHE A 373 22.30 -6.78 16.05
N PHE A 374 22.97 -6.14 15.09
CA PHE A 374 24.36 -6.41 14.77
C PHE A 374 25.31 -5.75 15.75
N ASN A 375 26.40 -6.45 16.05
CA ASN A 375 27.48 -5.93 16.88
C ASN A 375 28.09 -4.64 16.26
N PRO A 376 28.77 -3.80 17.08
CA PRO A 376 29.30 -2.52 16.59
C PRO A 376 30.26 -2.63 15.41
N ALA A 377 31.05 -3.70 15.32
CA ALA A 377 32.04 -3.88 14.26
C ALA A 377 31.38 -4.15 12.90
N PHE A 378 30.49 -5.16 12.85
CA PHE A 378 29.76 -5.50 11.63
C PHE A 378 28.77 -4.40 11.23
N SER A 379 28.11 -3.77 12.22
CA SER A 379 27.22 -2.62 11.99
C SER A 379 27.97 -1.45 11.34
N ALA A 380 29.18 -1.12 11.82
CA ALA A 380 29.98 -0.05 11.21
C ALA A 380 30.40 -0.38 9.77
N GLU A 381 30.85 -1.61 9.50
CA GLU A 381 31.20 -2.10 8.16
C GLU A 381 30.01 -1.97 7.20
N LEU A 382 28.83 -2.43 7.62
CA LEU A 382 27.60 -2.38 6.83
C LEU A 382 27.13 -0.94 6.58
N LYS A 383 27.24 -0.07 7.58
CA LYS A 383 26.86 1.35 7.46
C LYS A 383 27.75 2.08 6.46
N GLU A 384 29.05 1.84 6.52
CA GLU A 384 30.00 2.43 5.58
C GLU A 384 29.74 1.94 4.14
N TYR A 385 29.44 0.64 3.97
CA TYR A 385 29.07 0.07 2.69
C TYR A 385 27.82 0.74 2.09
N LEU A 386 26.74 0.84 2.86
CA LEU A 386 25.49 1.46 2.40
C LEU A 386 25.64 2.96 2.16
N ALA A 387 26.37 3.68 3.02
CA ALA A 387 26.64 5.10 2.82
C ALA A 387 27.40 5.38 1.51
N LYS A 388 28.31 4.48 1.10
CA LYS A 388 28.97 4.59 -0.21
C LYS A 388 27.95 4.44 -1.35
N ILE A 389 27.05 3.47 -1.27
CA ILE A 389 26.03 3.22 -2.30
C ILE A 389 25.02 4.37 -2.43
N GLU A 390 24.64 5.00 -1.32
CA GLU A 390 23.73 6.16 -1.30
C GLU A 390 24.35 7.42 -1.94
N ASN A 391 25.68 7.57 -1.85
CA ASN A 391 26.39 8.77 -2.30
C ASN A 391 27.06 8.62 -3.66
N ASP A 392 27.18 7.40 -4.20
CA ASP A 392 27.96 7.11 -5.40
C ASP A 392 27.05 6.87 -6.61
N ASP A 393 26.88 7.90 -7.45
CA ASP A 393 26.13 7.85 -8.71
C ASP A 393 26.86 7.07 -9.82
N ASP A 394 28.16 6.73 -9.65
CA ASP A 394 29.01 6.34 -10.79
C ASP A 394 29.96 5.17 -10.48
N VAL A 395 29.42 4.04 -10.00
CA VAL A 395 30.21 2.81 -9.90
C VAL A 395 30.43 2.22 -11.32
N PRO A 396 31.66 1.84 -11.73
CA PRO A 396 31.92 1.25 -13.05
C PRO A 396 31.17 -0.08 -13.30
N HIS A 397 30.68 -0.31 -14.51
CA HIS A 397 29.87 -1.48 -14.88
C HIS A 397 30.60 -2.84 -14.74
N ALA A 398 31.93 -2.85 -14.71
CA ALA A 398 32.73 -4.08 -14.79
C ALA A 398 32.82 -4.88 -13.48
N SER A 399 32.29 -4.38 -12.35
CA SER A 399 32.44 -4.98 -11.01
C SER A 399 31.11 -5.25 -10.27
N LYS A 400 29.98 -5.43 -10.98
CA LYS A 400 28.61 -5.26 -10.41
C LYS A 400 27.62 -6.43 -10.52
N ALA A 401 28.01 -7.70 -10.40
CA ALA A 401 26.99 -8.76 -10.46
C ALA A 401 25.94 -8.65 -9.33
N TYR A 402 26.33 -8.11 -8.16
CA TYR A 402 25.47 -8.04 -6.95
C TYR A 402 25.36 -6.64 -6.32
N HIS A 403 25.93 -5.62 -6.97
CA HIS A 403 25.83 -4.24 -6.51
C HIS A 403 24.35 -3.77 -6.52
N PRO A 404 23.87 -2.98 -5.54
CA PRO A 404 22.46 -2.57 -5.50
C PRO A 404 21.92 -1.83 -6.73
N SER A 405 22.80 -1.26 -7.56
CA SER A 405 22.41 -0.65 -8.84
C SER A 405 22.00 -1.66 -9.91
N THR A 406 22.28 -2.96 -9.75
CA THR A 406 21.94 -4.03 -10.69
C THR A 406 20.86 -4.97 -10.16
N TRP A 407 20.33 -4.68 -8.97
CA TRP A 407 19.22 -5.44 -8.38
C TRP A 407 17.98 -5.37 -9.28
N LYS A 408 17.24 -6.48 -9.31
CA LYS A 408 15.99 -6.55 -10.06
C LYS A 408 14.92 -5.71 -9.38
N ILE A 409 13.97 -5.22 -10.16
CA ILE A 409 12.83 -4.46 -9.63
C ILE A 409 11.63 -5.39 -9.49
N ALA A 410 11.08 -5.45 -8.29
CA ALA A 410 9.88 -6.21 -7.97
C ALA A 410 8.68 -5.68 -8.78
N ARG A 411 7.82 -6.60 -9.21
CA ARG A 411 6.63 -6.32 -10.03
C ARG A 411 5.57 -7.39 -9.75
N PRO A 412 4.28 -7.18 -10.05
CA PRO A 412 3.71 -6.02 -10.75
C PRO A 412 3.54 -4.77 -9.87
N PRO A 413 3.64 -3.55 -10.44
CA PRO A 413 3.55 -2.29 -9.69
C PRO A 413 2.19 -2.06 -9.01
N HIS A 414 1.10 -2.69 -9.47
CA HIS A 414 -0.20 -2.59 -8.77
C HIS A 414 -0.27 -3.46 -7.50
N LYS A 415 0.81 -4.17 -7.14
CA LYS A 415 0.97 -4.90 -5.87
C LYS A 415 2.18 -4.36 -5.10
N HIS A 416 3.33 -4.30 -5.77
CA HIS A 416 4.57 -3.83 -5.17
C HIS A 416 5.57 -3.33 -6.20
N ARG A 417 6.53 -2.53 -5.73
CA ARG A 417 7.70 -2.12 -6.50
C ARG A 417 8.83 -1.79 -5.54
N TYR A 418 9.94 -2.50 -5.64
CA TYR A 418 11.17 -2.26 -4.88
C TYR A 418 12.34 -2.96 -5.55
N ALA A 419 13.55 -2.45 -5.40
CA ALA A 419 14.74 -3.19 -5.82
C ALA A 419 15.01 -4.34 -4.84
N TYR A 420 15.39 -5.52 -5.34
CA TYR A 420 15.64 -6.67 -4.48
C TYR A 420 16.84 -7.52 -4.93
N LEU A 421 17.45 -8.17 -3.94
CA LEU A 421 18.44 -9.22 -4.10
C LEU A 421 17.98 -10.45 -3.32
N GLN A 422 17.86 -11.57 -4.02
CA GLN A 422 17.48 -12.86 -3.44
C GLN A 422 18.69 -13.77 -3.32
N THR A 423 18.72 -14.56 -2.26
CA THR A 423 19.83 -15.48 -1.97
C THR A 423 20.04 -16.48 -3.11
N GLY A 424 21.30 -16.66 -3.54
CA GLY A 424 21.70 -17.64 -4.54
C GLY A 424 23.11 -18.18 -4.25
N GLU A 425 23.46 -19.37 -4.73
CA GLU A 425 24.76 -20.02 -4.42
C GLU A 425 25.97 -19.17 -4.81
N ALA A 426 25.84 -18.37 -5.87
CA ALA A 426 26.92 -17.50 -6.31
C ALA A 426 27.19 -16.31 -5.37
N LEU A 427 26.25 -15.99 -4.48
CA LEU A 427 26.32 -14.86 -3.55
C LEU A 427 27.40 -15.05 -2.47
N HIS A 428 27.71 -16.29 -2.09
CA HIS A 428 28.81 -16.60 -1.16
C HIS A 428 30.20 -16.12 -1.66
N ARG A 429 30.34 -15.79 -2.95
CA ARG A 429 31.60 -15.32 -3.54
C ARG A 429 31.73 -13.79 -3.56
N ASP A 430 30.63 -13.05 -3.40
CA ASP A 430 30.60 -11.59 -3.47
C ASP A 430 31.20 -10.94 -2.22
N LYS A 431 31.07 -11.60 -1.06
CA LYS A 431 31.62 -11.21 0.26
C LYS A 431 31.23 -9.82 0.76
N CYS A 432 30.33 -9.08 0.08
CA CYS A 432 29.83 -7.82 0.61
C CYS A 432 28.96 -8.03 1.87
N PRO A 433 28.83 -7.04 2.76
CA PRO A 433 28.07 -7.21 4.00
C PRO A 433 26.64 -7.75 3.82
N ILE A 434 25.89 -7.26 2.82
CA ILE A 434 24.52 -7.75 2.54
C ILE A 434 24.53 -9.21 2.10
N SER A 435 25.48 -9.57 1.22
CA SER A 435 25.64 -10.95 0.74
C SER A 435 25.94 -11.91 1.89
N ARG A 436 26.76 -11.48 2.87
CA ARG A 436 27.11 -12.27 4.05
C ARG A 436 25.91 -12.51 4.97
N ILE A 437 25.05 -11.50 5.15
CA ILE A 437 23.82 -11.68 5.93
C ILE A 437 22.89 -12.70 5.24
N LEU A 438 22.63 -12.50 3.95
CA LEU A 438 21.71 -13.35 3.17
C LEU A 438 22.20 -14.79 3.04
N ALA A 439 23.47 -14.97 2.65
CA ALA A 439 24.01 -16.28 2.31
C ALA A 439 24.53 -17.03 3.54
N ASP A 440 25.11 -16.34 4.52
CA ASP A 440 25.85 -16.97 5.60
C ASP A 440 25.05 -16.95 6.91
N LEU A 441 24.69 -15.77 7.44
CA LEU A 441 24.01 -15.63 8.73
C LEU A 441 22.62 -16.25 8.72
N ILE A 442 21.71 -15.74 7.87
CA ILE A 442 20.28 -16.08 7.93
C ILE A 442 20.06 -17.58 7.72
N HIS A 443 20.86 -18.20 6.85
CA HIS A 443 20.74 -19.62 6.53
C HIS A 443 21.59 -20.54 7.42
N SER A 444 22.25 -20.00 8.45
CA SER A 444 23.07 -20.81 9.36
C SER A 444 22.24 -21.62 10.34
N HIS A 445 22.77 -22.78 10.72
CA HIS A 445 22.21 -23.58 11.83
C HIS A 445 22.13 -22.76 13.13
N ALA A 446 23.20 -22.02 13.45
CA ALA A 446 23.26 -21.21 14.66
C ALA A 446 22.15 -20.13 14.69
N PHE A 447 21.87 -19.48 13.55
CA PHE A 447 20.78 -18.49 13.47
C PHE A 447 19.41 -19.15 13.56
N LYS A 448 19.20 -20.32 12.92
CA LYS A 448 17.97 -21.12 13.07
C LYS A 448 17.72 -21.46 14.54
N LYS A 449 18.75 -21.94 15.25
CA LYS A 449 18.67 -22.29 16.66
C LYS A 449 18.35 -21.08 17.52
N TRP A 450 19.07 -19.97 17.34
CA TRP A 450 18.77 -18.72 18.04
C TRP A 450 17.34 -18.24 17.79
N LEU A 451 16.87 -18.29 16.54
CA LEU A 451 15.52 -17.90 16.16
C LEU A 451 14.45 -18.75 16.85
N ALA A 452 14.66 -20.07 16.91
CA ALA A 452 13.79 -20.99 17.60
C ALA A 452 13.71 -20.65 19.10
N LEU A 453 14.87 -20.45 19.74
CA LEU A 453 14.95 -20.11 21.16
C LEU A 453 14.23 -18.80 21.51
N ILE A 454 14.47 -17.71 20.76
CA ILE A 454 13.83 -16.41 21.05
C ILE A 454 12.33 -16.37 20.75
N THR A 455 11.80 -17.36 20.03
CA THR A 455 10.37 -17.49 19.72
C THR A 455 9.68 -18.58 20.55
N GLY A 456 10.40 -19.25 21.45
CA GLY A 456 9.88 -20.38 22.23
C GLY A 456 9.58 -21.64 21.41
N LEU A 457 10.08 -21.71 20.17
CA LEU A 457 9.88 -22.81 19.26
C LEU A 457 10.99 -23.85 19.37
N LYS A 458 10.68 -25.09 18.98
CA LYS A 458 11.70 -26.14 18.80
C LYS A 458 12.47 -25.91 17.50
N THR A 459 13.79 -26.05 17.50
CA THR A 459 14.61 -25.92 16.28
C THR A 459 14.12 -26.80 15.12
N LYS A 460 13.59 -27.99 15.42
CA LYS A 460 13.05 -28.93 14.44
C LYS A 460 11.71 -28.50 13.81
N SER A 461 10.95 -27.61 14.46
CA SER A 461 9.71 -27.11 13.88
C SER A 461 9.95 -26.04 12.82
N LEU A 462 11.15 -25.43 12.76
CA LEU A 462 11.51 -24.53 11.66
C LEU A 462 11.89 -25.35 10.42
N ILE A 463 10.98 -25.42 9.45
CA ILE A 463 11.07 -26.31 8.29
C ILE A 463 11.96 -25.70 7.20
N ARG A 464 11.54 -24.53 6.72
CA ARG A 464 12.18 -23.87 5.58
C ARG A 464 12.03 -22.37 5.68
N GLN A 465 12.91 -21.65 5.00
CA GLN A 465 12.88 -20.20 4.98
C GLN A 465 13.19 -19.62 3.62
N SER A 466 12.78 -18.37 3.43
CA SER A 466 13.21 -17.53 2.32
C SER A 466 13.64 -16.18 2.86
N ALA A 467 14.68 -15.58 2.27
CA ALA A 467 15.10 -14.24 2.61
C ALA A 467 15.56 -13.46 1.38
N ILE A 468 15.20 -12.17 1.37
CA ILE A 468 15.57 -11.19 0.35
C ILE A 468 16.07 -9.90 1.00
N ALA A 469 17.07 -9.27 0.40
CA ALA A 469 17.40 -7.88 0.70
C ALA A 469 16.57 -6.97 -0.21
N ARG A 470 16.01 -5.91 0.35
CA ARG A 470 15.16 -4.94 -0.37
C ARG A 470 15.71 -3.54 -0.22
N ARG A 471 15.59 -2.77 -1.29
CA ARG A 471 15.88 -1.33 -1.35
C ARG A 471 14.64 -0.63 -1.90
N PHE A 472 14.01 0.17 -1.06
CA PHE A 472 12.88 1.00 -1.42
C PHE A 472 13.40 2.40 -1.74
N ARG A 473 13.53 2.68 -3.03
CA ARG A 473 14.04 3.95 -3.54
C ARG A 473 13.03 5.07 -3.30
N ARG A 474 13.53 6.20 -2.80
CA ARG A 474 12.71 7.41 -2.57
C ARG A 474 12.04 7.90 -3.86
N GLY A 475 10.79 8.31 -3.75
CA GLY A 475 9.94 8.76 -4.86
C GLY A 475 9.45 7.63 -5.78
N ARG A 476 9.69 6.35 -5.45
CA ARG A 476 9.49 5.24 -6.40
C ARG A 476 8.82 4.01 -5.82
N ASP A 477 9.26 3.56 -4.66
CA ASP A 477 9.06 2.17 -4.23
C ASP A 477 8.10 2.06 -3.03
N TYR A 478 7.38 0.93 -2.98
CA TYR A 478 6.32 0.61 -2.02
C TYR A 478 5.98 -0.89 -2.10
N ALA A 479 5.20 -1.38 -1.13
CA ALA A 479 4.49 -2.64 -1.23
C ALA A 479 3.10 -2.45 -0.64
N LEU A 480 2.04 -2.75 -1.38
CA LEU A 480 0.64 -2.55 -0.95
C LEU A 480 0.19 -3.64 0.03
N ALA A 481 -0.95 -3.39 0.68
CA ALA A 481 -1.54 -4.32 1.63
C ALA A 481 -1.90 -5.64 0.94
N HIS A 482 -1.29 -6.71 1.42
CA HIS A 482 -1.57 -8.06 0.95
C HIS A 482 -1.94 -8.94 2.15
N PRO A 483 -3.09 -9.64 2.15
CA PRO A 483 -3.47 -10.53 3.25
C PRO A 483 -2.62 -11.78 3.25
N PHE A 484 -2.31 -12.33 4.43
CA PHE A 484 -1.70 -13.64 4.48
C PHE A 484 -2.75 -14.72 4.18
N GLN A 485 -2.47 -15.54 3.18
CA GLN A 485 -3.37 -16.59 2.68
C GLN A 485 -2.89 -18.01 3.06
N GLY A 486 -1.80 -18.13 3.84
CA GLY A 486 -1.32 -19.44 4.29
C GLY A 486 -2.33 -20.08 5.24
N GLU A 487 -2.42 -21.41 5.19
CA GLU A 487 -3.25 -22.19 6.11
C GLU A 487 -2.68 -22.17 7.54
N THR A 488 -1.36 -22.20 7.66
CA THR A 488 -0.63 -22.15 8.93
C THR A 488 0.06 -20.81 9.12
N SER A 489 0.10 -20.34 10.37
CA SER A 489 0.80 -19.10 10.75
C SER A 489 2.30 -19.20 10.42
N LYS A 490 2.88 -18.04 10.13
CA LYS A 490 4.26 -17.94 9.65
C LYS A 490 5.05 -16.93 10.45
N LEU A 491 6.31 -17.23 10.71
CA LEU A 491 7.25 -16.24 11.24
C LEU A 491 7.77 -15.37 10.11
N GLU A 492 7.66 -14.06 10.28
CA GLU A 492 8.25 -13.07 9.38
C GLU A 492 9.21 -12.19 10.17
N PHE A 493 10.46 -12.06 9.71
CA PHE A 493 11.41 -11.14 10.31
C PHE A 493 11.89 -10.08 9.33
N THR A 494 12.21 -8.90 9.85
CA THR A 494 12.74 -7.76 9.11
C THR A 494 13.97 -7.22 9.83
N ILE A 495 15.11 -7.16 9.14
CA ILE A 495 16.31 -6.46 9.61
C ILE A 495 16.37 -5.10 8.91
N SER A 496 16.07 -4.02 9.62
CA SER A 496 16.14 -2.65 9.10
C SER A 496 17.59 -2.17 9.05
N LEU A 497 18.00 -1.71 7.87
CA LEU A 497 19.35 -1.29 7.54
C LEU A 497 19.39 0.14 7.00
N THR A 498 18.42 0.97 7.37
CA THR A 498 18.27 2.31 6.79
C THR A 498 19.20 3.30 7.52
N PRO A 499 20.25 3.83 6.87
CA PRO A 499 21.25 4.66 7.57
C PRO A 499 20.82 6.11 7.74
N SER A 500 19.85 6.57 6.95
CA SER A 500 19.29 7.92 6.98
C SER A 500 18.34 8.10 8.18
N THR A 501 18.12 9.34 8.58
CA THR A 501 17.30 9.72 9.74
C THR A 501 16.02 10.44 9.32
N GLY A 502 15.07 10.58 10.26
CA GLY A 502 13.81 11.32 10.06
C GLY A 502 12.61 10.45 9.68
N TRP A 503 12.72 9.12 9.83
CA TRP A 503 11.68 8.15 9.50
C TRP A 503 10.65 7.94 10.61
N GLU A 504 11.02 8.21 11.85
CA GLU A 504 10.13 8.06 13.00
C GLU A 504 9.30 9.32 13.17
N ARG A 505 8.00 9.13 13.39
CA ARG A 505 7.09 10.20 13.79
C ARG A 505 7.33 10.44 15.29
N ASP A 506 7.53 11.69 15.71
CA ASP A 506 7.54 12.03 17.13
C ASP A 506 6.13 11.78 17.70
N ALA A 507 5.86 10.56 18.18
CA ALA A 507 4.57 10.14 18.76
C ALA A 507 4.16 10.97 20.00
N GLY A 508 5.01 11.89 20.47
CA GLY A 508 4.77 12.77 21.61
C GLY A 508 4.30 14.20 21.29
N ALA A 509 4.26 14.64 20.03
CA ALA A 509 3.93 16.03 19.71
C ALA A 509 2.44 16.39 19.92
N GLY A 510 1.54 15.38 19.93
CA GLY A 510 0.09 15.56 20.11
C GLY A 510 -0.38 15.71 21.56
N LYS A 511 0.41 15.29 22.57
CA LYS A 511 -0.02 15.33 24.00
C LYS A 511 0.72 16.37 24.86
N ALA A 512 1.78 17.02 24.37
CA ALA A 512 2.61 17.91 25.20
C ALA A 512 2.41 19.44 24.97
N ARG A 513 1.54 19.87 24.05
CA ARG A 513 1.34 21.31 23.74
C ARG A 513 -0.02 21.90 24.13
N GLN A 514 -0.84 21.16 24.88
CA GLN A 514 -2.09 21.68 25.46
C GLN A 514 -2.04 21.91 26.98
N ASP A 515 -0.88 22.17 27.59
CA ASP A 515 -0.87 22.46 29.05
C ASP A 515 0.14 23.51 29.53
N LYS A 516 0.32 24.58 28.75
CA LYS A 516 0.94 25.83 29.26
C LYS A 516 0.19 27.09 28.84
N LYS A 517 -1.06 27.21 29.28
CA LYS A 517 -1.73 28.51 29.49
C LYS A 517 -2.34 28.58 30.88
N LYS A 518 -1.59 29.10 31.85
CA LYS A 518 -1.95 30.25 32.71
C LYS A 518 -1.08 30.33 33.95
N THR A 519 -0.47 31.50 34.13
CA THR A 519 -0.16 32.28 35.35
C THR A 519 1.04 33.16 34.96
N GLY A 520 1.01 34.48 34.88
CA GLY A 520 0.11 35.51 35.30
C GLY A 520 0.97 36.65 35.85
N LYS A 521 1.07 37.80 35.17
CA LYS A 521 1.14 39.10 35.84
C LYS A 521 1.05 40.27 34.87
N LYS A 522 0.14 41.17 35.21
CA LYS A 522 -0.05 42.50 34.67
C LYS A 522 1.21 43.34 34.92
N THR A 523 1.63 44.10 33.91
CA THR A 523 2.25 45.41 34.13
C THR A 523 1.69 46.37 33.09
N LYS A 524 0.98 47.39 33.57
CA LYS A 524 0.57 48.56 32.80
C LYS A 524 1.79 49.45 32.59
N VAL A 525 2.00 49.97 31.38
CA VAL A 525 2.46 51.35 31.17
C VAL A 525 1.67 51.93 30.00
N ASN A 526 1.24 53.17 30.20
CA ASN A 526 0.34 53.97 29.41
C ASN A 526 1.18 55.11 28.84
N GLU A 527 1.16 55.40 27.54
CA GLU A 527 1.42 56.76 27.04
C GLU A 527 0.96 57.00 25.60
N HIS A 528 0.80 58.28 25.30
CA HIS A 528 -0.21 58.91 24.46
C HIS A 528 0.30 59.35 23.07
N SER A 529 -0.68 59.61 22.18
CA SER A 529 -0.65 60.50 20.99
C SER A 529 -0.05 59.90 19.71
N ALA A 530 -0.52 60.19 18.49
CA ALA A 530 -1.40 61.24 18.00
C ALA A 530 -2.22 60.77 16.77
N ARG A 531 -3.37 61.42 16.56
CA ARG A 531 -4.19 61.34 15.35
C ARG A 531 -3.46 61.96 14.15
N MET A 532 -3.53 61.32 12.99
CA MET A 532 -3.66 62.01 11.70
C MET A 532 -4.56 61.20 10.76
N ASN A 533 -5.60 61.86 10.27
CA ASN A 533 -6.42 61.42 9.14
C ASN A 533 -5.63 61.61 7.85
N GLY A 534 -5.51 60.56 7.05
CA GLY A 534 -5.12 60.61 5.64
C GLY A 534 -6.01 59.66 4.87
N HIS A 535 -6.86 60.22 4.02
CA HIS A 535 -7.62 59.49 3.02
C HIS A 535 -6.71 59.40 1.79
N ASP A 536 -6.35 58.20 1.35
CA ASP A 536 -5.90 57.99 -0.02
C ASP A 536 -6.16 56.55 -0.49
N ASP A 537 -6.46 56.51 -1.78
CA ASP A 537 -7.02 55.44 -2.60
C ASP A 537 -5.96 54.39 -3.00
N LYS A 538 -6.44 53.19 -3.38
CA LYS A 538 -5.75 52.13 -4.15
C LYS A 538 -4.52 51.44 -3.51
N ASP A 539 -4.70 50.17 -3.12
CA ASP A 539 -4.29 49.06 -3.98
C ASP A 539 -5.05 47.79 -3.57
N LYS A 540 -5.85 47.23 -4.47
CA LYS A 540 -6.43 45.89 -4.27
C LYS A 540 -5.33 44.90 -4.62
N SER A 541 -4.47 44.58 -3.66
CA SER A 541 -3.69 43.35 -3.72
C SER A 541 -4.66 42.21 -4.00
N LYS A 542 -4.54 41.56 -5.17
CA LYS A 542 -5.25 40.31 -5.47
C LYS A 542 -5.05 39.38 -4.27
N GLU A 543 -6.10 39.11 -3.50
CA GLU A 543 -6.09 37.98 -2.57
C GLU A 543 -5.80 36.74 -3.42
N VAL A 544 -4.67 36.10 -3.18
CA VAL A 544 -4.32 34.82 -3.80
C VAL A 544 -5.39 33.82 -3.36
N GLU A 545 -6.13 33.25 -4.30
CA GLU A 545 -7.12 32.19 -4.04
C GLU A 545 -6.38 31.00 -3.40
N LYS A 546 -6.48 30.86 -2.07
CA LYS A 546 -5.85 29.75 -1.33
C LYS A 546 -6.86 28.61 -1.15
N VAL A 547 -6.55 27.45 -1.73
CA VAL A 547 -7.29 26.21 -1.47
C VAL A 547 -7.18 25.88 0.02
N GLN A 548 -8.33 25.64 0.67
CA GLN A 548 -8.38 25.31 2.09
C GLN A 548 -7.99 23.84 2.29
N VAL A 549 -6.68 23.58 2.40
CA VAL A 549 -6.10 22.29 2.74
C VAL A 549 -5.21 22.43 3.97
N SER A 550 -5.30 21.47 4.90
CA SER A 550 -4.32 21.32 5.97
C SER A 550 -3.05 20.66 5.40
N ILE A 551 -1.94 21.39 5.42
CA ILE A 551 -0.61 20.87 5.09
C ILE A 551 0.09 20.60 6.42
N PRO A 552 0.59 19.37 6.68
CA PRO A 552 1.34 19.07 7.90
C PRO A 552 2.60 19.95 8.05
N ASP A 553 2.96 20.28 9.29
CA ASP A 553 4.17 21.07 9.61
C ASP A 553 5.47 20.28 9.38
N GLU A 554 5.40 18.94 9.39
CA GLU A 554 6.52 18.02 9.21
C GLU A 554 6.33 17.14 7.97
N ILE A 555 7.42 16.89 7.25
CA ILE A 555 7.41 16.03 6.07
C ILE A 555 7.35 14.57 6.53
N GLU A 556 6.30 13.87 6.14
CA GLU A 556 6.17 12.43 6.36
C GLU A 556 6.85 11.67 5.20
N PHE A 557 7.91 10.92 5.50
CA PHE A 557 8.67 10.19 4.46
C PHE A 557 8.02 8.89 4.00
N GLY A 558 7.10 8.33 4.79
CA GLY A 558 6.59 6.99 4.58
C GLY A 558 7.67 5.93 4.84
N GLY A 559 7.59 4.80 4.13
CA GLY A 559 8.55 3.70 4.26
C GLY A 559 8.37 2.82 5.51
N GLU A 560 7.43 3.10 6.40
CA GLU A 560 7.11 2.20 7.51
C GLU A 560 6.55 0.85 7.00
N GLU A 561 6.96 -0.25 7.64
CA GLU A 561 6.31 -1.56 7.46
C GLU A 561 5.17 -1.66 8.46
N VAL A 562 3.97 -1.95 7.97
CA VAL A 562 2.74 -1.95 8.77
C VAL A 562 2.09 -3.33 8.68
N TYR A 563 1.66 -3.82 9.83
CA TYR A 563 0.81 -4.99 10.00
C TYR A 563 -0.52 -4.53 10.56
N MET A 564 -1.61 -5.03 9.98
CA MET A 564 -2.96 -4.63 10.37
C MET A 564 -3.90 -5.82 10.31
N ALA A 565 -4.94 -5.81 11.16
CA ALA A 565 -6.00 -6.80 11.12
C ALA A 565 -6.68 -6.77 9.75
N GLY A 566 -7.07 -7.95 9.24
CA GLY A 566 -8.00 -8.01 8.13
C GLY A 566 -9.41 -7.62 8.60
N ASP A 567 -10.28 -7.23 7.67
CA ASP A 567 -11.71 -7.17 7.99
C ASP A 567 -12.18 -8.60 8.27
N ASP A 568 -12.56 -8.89 9.52
CA ASP A 568 -13.24 -10.14 9.86
C ASP A 568 -14.59 -10.17 9.12
N ASP A 569 -14.65 -10.92 8.01
CA ASP A 569 -15.92 -11.29 7.42
C ASP A 569 -16.70 -12.11 8.48
N GLU A 570 -17.62 -11.47 9.20
CA GLU A 570 -18.60 -12.13 10.10
C GLU A 570 -19.53 -13.14 9.37
N ASP A 571 -19.21 -13.56 8.14
CA ASP A 571 -20.01 -14.47 7.34
C ASP A 571 -19.58 -15.95 7.46
N ASP A 572 -18.47 -16.28 8.14
CA ASP A 572 -18.03 -17.66 8.37
C ASP A 572 -18.56 -18.28 9.69
N LYS A 573 -19.87 -18.13 9.96
CA LYS A 573 -20.58 -19.01 10.91
C LYS A 573 -21.49 -19.98 10.16
N PRO A 574 -21.30 -21.31 10.27
CA PRO A 574 -22.20 -22.28 9.65
C PRO A 574 -23.51 -22.37 10.46
N GLY A 575 -24.42 -21.43 10.19
CA GLY A 575 -25.75 -21.34 10.80
C GLY A 575 -26.82 -21.93 9.90
N THR A 576 -27.36 -23.08 10.30
CA THR A 576 -28.45 -23.82 9.66
C THR A 576 -29.72 -22.98 9.41
N SER A 577 -30.09 -22.76 8.13
CA SER A 577 -31.47 -22.96 7.62
C SER A 577 -31.55 -22.61 6.13
N ALA A 578 -32.07 -23.56 5.34
CA ALA A 578 -32.27 -23.42 3.91
C ALA A 578 -33.35 -22.38 3.56
N SER A 579 -32.96 -21.33 2.85
CA SER A 579 -33.76 -20.69 1.79
C SER A 579 -32.85 -19.81 0.94
N GLU A 580 -32.74 -20.17 -0.35
CA GLU A 580 -32.01 -19.43 -1.38
C GLU A 580 -32.49 -17.98 -1.47
N ALA A 581 -31.60 -17.03 -1.17
CA ALA A 581 -31.72 -15.65 -1.61
C ALA A 581 -30.41 -15.27 -2.32
N LEU A 582 -30.55 -14.86 -3.58
CA LEU A 582 -29.46 -14.42 -4.46
C LEU A 582 -28.64 -13.29 -3.81
N PRO A 583 -27.30 -13.27 -4.00
CA PRO A 583 -26.47 -12.20 -3.48
C PRO A 583 -26.88 -10.88 -4.14
N THR A 584 -27.31 -9.94 -3.32
CA THR A 584 -27.71 -8.60 -3.77
C THR A 584 -26.44 -7.80 -4.07
N VAL A 585 -26.11 -7.70 -5.37
CA VAL A 585 -24.99 -6.90 -5.87
C VAL A 585 -25.27 -5.42 -5.56
N GLY A 586 -24.47 -4.80 -4.69
CA GLY A 586 -24.57 -3.36 -4.43
C GLY A 586 -24.25 -2.87 -3.01
N LYS A 587 -23.92 -3.74 -2.04
CA LYS A 587 -23.29 -3.25 -0.82
C LYS A 587 -21.86 -2.81 -1.16
N LYS A 588 -21.61 -1.49 -1.06
CA LYS A 588 -20.24 -0.99 -0.87
C LYS A 588 -19.66 -1.69 0.37
N PRO A 589 -18.40 -2.13 0.37
CA PRO A 589 -17.74 -2.44 1.63
C PRO A 589 -17.85 -1.20 2.52
N ALA A 590 -18.28 -1.40 3.77
CA ALA A 590 -18.60 -0.30 4.68
C ALA A 590 -17.35 0.51 5.07
N HIS A 591 -16.16 -0.04 4.83
CA HIS A 591 -14.86 0.60 4.99
C HIS A 591 -13.92 0.10 3.88
N ASP A 592 -12.98 0.93 3.45
CA ASP A 592 -11.82 0.47 2.68
C ASP A 592 -10.81 -0.04 3.74
N PRO A 593 -10.54 -1.36 3.81
CA PRO A 593 -9.77 -1.97 4.89
C PRO A 593 -8.35 -1.42 5.03
N ALA A 594 -7.83 -0.67 4.04
CA ALA A 594 -6.51 -0.05 4.10
C ALA A 594 -6.53 1.43 4.56
N VAL A 595 -7.66 1.98 5.00
CA VAL A 595 -7.77 3.35 5.54
C VAL A 595 -7.44 3.36 7.02
N TYR A 596 -6.23 3.82 7.36
CA TYR A 596 -5.75 3.88 8.76
C TYR A 596 -5.62 5.32 9.30
N LYS A 597 -6.26 6.29 8.65
CA LYS A 597 -6.32 7.70 9.10
C LYS A 597 -7.64 8.38 8.74
N ALA A 598 -8.76 7.86 9.24
CA ALA A 598 -10.07 8.52 9.13
C ALA A 598 -10.62 8.89 10.51
N GLY A 599 -10.03 9.92 11.14
CA GLY A 599 -10.57 10.57 12.34
C GLY A 599 -10.03 10.02 13.66
N GLU A 600 -9.88 10.91 14.65
CA GLU A 600 -9.24 10.65 15.96
C GLU A 600 -9.98 9.64 16.87
N ASP A 601 -11.02 8.95 16.38
CA ASP A 601 -11.95 8.15 17.20
C ASP A 601 -12.23 6.72 16.69
N HIS A 602 -11.51 6.23 15.66
CA HIS A 602 -11.63 4.84 15.18
C HIS A 602 -10.34 4.04 15.46
N ASP A 603 -10.51 2.80 15.91
CA ASP A 603 -9.42 1.82 15.99
C ASP A 603 -8.99 1.49 14.56
N ASP A 604 -7.88 2.08 14.10
CA ASP A 604 -7.39 2.02 12.72
C ASP A 604 -6.90 0.62 12.30
N GLY A 605 -7.09 -0.41 13.15
CA GLY A 605 -6.78 -1.82 12.86
C GLY A 605 -5.29 -2.15 12.81
N ILE A 606 -4.41 -1.19 13.10
CA ILE A 606 -2.96 -1.37 13.08
C ILE A 606 -2.53 -2.24 14.27
N LEU A 607 -1.91 -3.40 13.97
CA LEU A 607 -1.37 -4.32 14.96
C LEU A 607 0.07 -3.95 15.32
N PHE A 608 0.88 -3.61 14.31
CA PHE A 608 2.30 -3.32 14.50
C PHE A 608 2.82 -2.40 13.39
N THR A 609 3.66 -1.43 13.76
CA THR A 609 4.33 -0.54 12.80
C THR A 609 5.83 -0.51 13.07
N ASN A 610 6.62 -0.73 12.02
CA ASN A 610 8.07 -0.71 12.04
C ASN A 610 8.61 0.35 11.06
N PRO A 611 8.86 1.58 11.53
CA PRO A 611 9.52 2.61 10.74
C PRO A 611 10.87 2.15 10.18
N ALA A 612 11.33 2.78 9.11
CA ALA A 612 12.69 2.52 8.64
C ALA A 612 13.71 3.01 9.69
N SER A 613 14.69 2.19 10.04
CA SER A 613 15.65 2.48 11.09
C SER A 613 16.99 1.81 10.82
N TRP A 614 17.99 2.15 11.63
CA TRP A 614 19.32 1.55 11.52
C TRP A 614 19.49 0.41 12.52
N ASN A 615 19.86 -0.77 12.02
CA ASN A 615 20.29 -1.91 12.83
C ASN A 615 19.21 -2.43 13.80
N ARG A 616 17.97 -2.51 13.32
CA ARG A 616 16.82 -3.03 14.08
C ARG A 616 16.35 -4.35 13.51
N PHE A 617 16.25 -5.38 14.34
CA PHE A 617 15.59 -6.65 13.99
C PHE A 617 14.17 -6.64 14.54
N SER A 618 13.20 -7.04 13.74
CA SER A 618 11.84 -7.30 14.21
C SER A 618 11.38 -8.65 13.72
N ILE A 619 10.61 -9.39 14.53
CA ILE A 619 9.96 -10.63 14.13
C ILE A 619 8.49 -10.59 14.54
N VAL A 620 7.63 -11.12 13.69
CA VAL A 620 6.17 -11.15 13.85
C VAL A 620 5.68 -12.56 13.51
N LEU A 621 4.82 -13.13 14.36
CA LEU A 621 4.00 -14.27 13.99
C LEU A 621 2.77 -13.77 13.24
N ARG A 622 2.69 -14.10 11.96
CA ARG A 622 1.62 -13.65 11.08
C ARG A 622 0.65 -14.79 10.80
N ASP A 623 -0.61 -14.57 11.15
CA ASP A 623 -1.71 -15.49 10.92
C ASP A 623 -2.52 -15.12 9.66
N ARG A 624 -3.46 -16.00 9.30
CA ARG A 624 -4.31 -15.86 8.11
C ARG A 624 -5.20 -14.62 8.26
N GLY A 625 -5.30 -13.84 7.18
CA GLY A 625 -6.11 -12.61 7.16
C GLY A 625 -5.33 -11.36 7.53
N THR A 626 -4.28 -11.45 8.37
CA THR A 626 -3.43 -10.30 8.70
C THR A 626 -2.80 -9.69 7.46
N LEU A 627 -3.01 -8.39 7.27
CA LEU A 627 -2.50 -7.59 6.17
C LEU A 627 -1.09 -7.05 6.49
N ARG A 628 -0.24 -6.95 5.48
CA ARG A 628 1.11 -6.35 5.58
C ARG A 628 1.37 -5.46 4.38
N PHE A 629 1.95 -4.28 4.62
CA PHE A 629 2.43 -3.39 3.57
C PHE A 629 3.70 -2.62 3.97
N VAL A 630 4.39 -2.04 3.00
CA VAL A 630 5.45 -1.06 3.22
C VAL A 630 5.02 0.23 2.52
N LYS A 631 4.82 1.27 3.32
CA LYS A 631 4.34 2.57 2.83
C LYS A 631 5.28 3.12 1.75
N TYR A 632 4.72 3.80 0.76
CA TYR A 632 5.50 4.50 -0.26
C TYR A 632 6.56 5.40 0.36
N VAL A 633 7.79 5.29 -0.14
CA VAL A 633 8.88 6.16 0.27
C VAL A 633 8.80 7.43 -0.58
N SER A 634 8.43 8.54 0.05
CA SER A 634 8.40 9.87 -0.55
C SER A 634 9.78 10.18 -1.17
N GLN A 635 9.82 11.01 -2.22
CA GLN A 635 11.00 11.88 -2.46
C GLN A 635 11.20 12.74 -1.19
N ALA A 636 12.04 13.76 -1.04
CA ALA A 636 12.24 14.43 0.26
C ALA A 636 12.77 13.54 1.43
N ALA A 637 12.63 12.20 1.42
CA ALA A 637 13.33 11.30 2.31
C ALA A 637 14.84 11.47 2.13
N ASN A 638 15.56 11.47 3.25
CA ASN A 638 16.99 11.75 3.28
C ASN A 638 17.87 10.64 2.67
N GLY A 639 17.29 9.48 2.35
CA GLY A 639 17.91 8.35 1.67
C GLY A 639 16.88 7.28 1.36
N ASP A 640 17.30 6.16 0.79
CA ASP A 640 16.40 5.03 0.53
C ASP A 640 16.15 4.22 1.81
N ARG A 641 15.04 3.47 1.86
CA ARG A 641 14.83 2.46 2.89
C ARG A 641 15.52 1.16 2.48
N TRP A 642 16.27 0.57 3.40
CA TRP A 642 16.95 -0.71 3.23
C TRP A 642 16.51 -1.69 4.30
N ASP A 643 16.21 -2.92 3.90
CA ASP A 643 15.98 -4.00 4.84
C ASP A 643 16.35 -5.37 4.26
N LEU A 644 16.42 -6.36 5.15
CA LEU A 644 16.29 -7.76 4.78
C LEU A 644 14.97 -8.28 5.30
N LYS A 645 14.19 -8.92 4.43
CA LYS A 645 12.95 -9.58 4.79
C LYS A 645 13.14 -11.08 4.72
N GLY A 646 12.86 -11.76 5.83
CA GLY A 646 12.83 -13.21 5.92
C GLY A 646 11.44 -13.72 6.26
N GLU A 647 11.11 -14.90 5.73
CA GLU A 647 9.89 -15.62 6.05
C GLU A 647 10.25 -17.08 6.35
N VAL A 648 9.78 -17.59 7.48
CA VAL A 648 10.10 -18.93 8.01
C VAL A 648 8.80 -19.71 8.19
N GLU A 649 8.72 -20.87 7.55
CA GLU A 649 7.61 -21.80 7.74
C GLU A 649 7.86 -22.69 8.95
N VAL A 650 6.84 -22.79 9.79
CA VAL A 650 6.87 -23.53 11.04
C VAL A 650 5.89 -24.69 10.96
N ASP A 651 6.30 -25.85 11.45
CA ASP A 651 5.44 -27.03 11.60
C ASP A 651 4.32 -26.78 12.62
N GLU A 652 3.15 -27.37 12.41
CA GLU A 652 1.97 -27.20 13.27
C GLU A 652 2.26 -27.68 14.70
N ALA A 653 3.02 -28.77 14.85
CA ALA A 653 3.48 -29.30 16.14
C ALA A 653 4.52 -28.41 16.86
N GLY A 654 5.03 -27.38 16.18
CA GLY A 654 5.93 -26.39 16.76
C GLY A 654 5.25 -25.45 17.75
N TRP A 655 3.92 -25.29 17.63
CA TRP A 655 3.13 -24.33 18.39
C TRP A 655 2.31 -24.95 19.52
N GLU A 656 2.33 -26.28 19.67
CA GLU A 656 1.69 -26.93 20.81
C GLU A 656 2.40 -26.50 22.10
N ALA A 657 1.64 -25.81 22.95
CA ALA A 657 2.09 -25.36 24.25
C ALA A 657 2.73 -26.54 24.99
N VAL A 658 3.84 -26.26 25.66
CA VAL A 658 4.35 -27.13 26.71
C VAL A 658 3.22 -27.22 27.74
N GLU A 659 2.41 -28.28 27.69
CA GLU A 659 1.53 -28.61 28.81
C GLU A 659 2.48 -28.83 29.99
N ASP A 660 2.37 -27.92 30.97
CA ASP A 660 3.07 -27.98 32.23
C ASP A 660 3.02 -29.40 32.78
N GLY A 661 4.20 -29.95 33.10
CA GLY A 661 4.31 -31.23 33.73
C GLY A 661 3.58 -31.23 35.07
N GLU A 662 2.57 -32.10 35.19
CA GLU A 662 2.03 -32.51 36.48
C GLU A 662 2.30 -34.02 36.71
N ASP A 663 3.10 -34.27 37.74
CA ASP A 663 3.13 -35.45 38.61
C ASP A 663 3.69 -36.79 38.10
N ASP A 664 5.02 -36.85 37.91
CA ASP A 664 5.78 -38.04 38.34
C ASP A 664 6.08 -37.91 39.85
N GLN A 665 5.06 -38.17 40.68
CA GLN A 665 5.28 -38.41 42.10
C GLN A 665 5.93 -39.78 42.30
N GLU A 666 7.20 -39.73 42.71
CA GLU A 666 7.91 -40.77 43.43
C GLU A 666 6.97 -41.50 44.41
N LYS A 667 6.63 -42.75 44.12
CA LYS A 667 6.27 -43.71 45.17
C LYS A 667 7.53 -44.39 45.64
N GLY A 668 8.17 -43.74 46.62
CA GLY A 668 9.15 -44.35 47.49
C GLY A 668 8.54 -45.48 48.32
N ASP A 669 9.40 -46.45 48.60
CA ASP A 669 9.19 -47.68 49.34
C ASP A 669 8.45 -47.50 50.68
N ASP A 670 7.57 -48.45 50.98
CA ASP A 670 7.25 -48.81 52.36
C ASP A 670 7.33 -50.33 52.49
N GLU A 671 8.34 -50.79 53.23
CA GLU A 671 8.57 -52.18 53.62
C GLU A 671 7.48 -52.65 54.60
N SER A 672 6.90 -53.84 54.37
CA SER A 672 6.70 -54.82 55.46
C SER A 672 6.27 -56.20 54.95
N ASN A 673 7.19 -57.16 55.08
CA ASN A 673 7.05 -58.52 55.64
C ASN A 673 6.09 -59.58 55.07
N GLU A 674 6.67 -60.81 55.08
CA GLU A 674 6.03 -62.15 55.17
C GLU A 674 5.42 -62.70 53.86
N ASP A 675 5.62 -63.92 53.38
CA ASP A 675 6.34 -65.12 53.83
C ASP A 675 6.37 -66.12 52.65
N ASP A 676 7.35 -67.03 52.67
CA ASP A 676 7.54 -68.32 52.00
C ASP A 676 6.62 -68.81 50.84
N SER A 677 7.25 -69.27 49.74
CA SER A 677 7.36 -70.70 49.33
C SER A 677 7.55 -70.83 47.79
N VAL A 678 8.74 -71.15 47.29
CA VAL A 678 9.23 -72.45 46.74
C VAL A 678 8.36 -73.16 45.67
N ASP A 679 9.07 -73.65 44.64
CA ASP A 679 8.76 -74.71 43.67
C ASP A 679 7.84 -74.33 42.48
N GLU A 680 8.03 -74.78 41.25
CA GLU A 680 9.02 -75.65 40.59
C GLU A 680 8.84 -75.44 39.08
N LEU A 681 9.90 -75.72 38.30
CA LEU A 681 9.83 -75.93 36.87
C LEU A 681 9.12 -77.26 36.60
N ASP A 682 8.25 -77.33 35.59
CA ASP A 682 8.29 -78.51 34.72
C ASP A 682 7.75 -78.22 33.31
N ASP A 683 8.47 -78.80 32.35
CA ASP A 683 8.14 -78.99 30.95
C ASP A 683 6.78 -79.69 30.80
N ASP A 684 6.05 -79.41 29.72
CA ASP A 684 5.61 -80.52 28.86
C ASP A 684 5.17 -80.06 27.47
N GLN A 685 5.57 -80.91 26.54
CA GLN A 685 5.34 -80.87 25.10
C GLN A 685 3.90 -81.25 24.76
N ASP A 686 3.46 -80.82 23.58
CA ASP A 686 2.93 -81.66 22.49
C ASP A 686 1.65 -81.13 21.81
N GLU A 687 1.77 -81.12 20.46
CA GLU A 687 0.76 -81.44 19.42
C GLU A 687 -0.57 -80.64 19.43
N VAL A 688 -1.00 -79.97 18.35
CA VAL A 688 -1.09 -80.35 16.92
C VAL A 688 -1.15 -79.09 16.06
#